data_AF-A0A9D5TFE6-F1
#
_entry.id   AF-A0A9D5TFE6-F1
#
_cell.length_a   1.000
_cell.length_b   1.000
_cell.length_c   1.000
_cell.angle_alpha   90.00
_cell.angle_beta   90.00
_cell.angle_gamma   90.00
#
_symmetry.space_group_name_H-M   'P 1'
#
loop_
_entity.id
_entity.type
_entity.pdbx_description
1 polymer ?
#
loop_
_entity_poly.entity_id
_entity_poly.type
_entity_poly.pdbx_seq_one_letter_code
_entity_poly.pdbx_strand_id
1 'polypeptide(L)'
;MNKAKKRQQTMKHKLFAAVAMLMVSAIMVVSSSYAWFTLSTAPEVTGIQTSVGANGNLEMALYNGTTITSGVGDSTKPDLERNVTWGNLVDLSNEAYGLNRIVLKPSRLNYYGVIDGQHMAGASLLATPTYGADGRVDKLEANTLAKLLENTTWSGIGNGVNGIGNASGMSDEQLALRQAKIDFANNISDAKVGAANSLNTTGAKLTAMAVAVKMDGATTVAKADVEAVLATVDALLTAEGKLETALLNYLQAMVLNIESVDASQLPGGVNALTVIANNTTLEDMKNTMGTALTADTTFTAAYDDVTALKTTLTATKSGLETALSGLGVDETEVAWSAISGSMSNLVDMDTMVLNGTPITSIDTSNDDAVSNLISDIFNAGGLELTTTGGVYSEISNFTGGFTASFKLPELTVKGMTVKNFPAAMTAQPNVTPQYGAALTSVMATFAAKATDAASSALTDLYGYKIDLAFRTNAAGSYLKLQTAETDRIYSQNGAGSETWGGGSYMEFELATVGYTKEQAKDVMSAIRIVFMATADNDTNAAIYAIAVLDMDNCVESANGIKATLKMVDFEFIADGSNGYKLNIGADKTGDEANKLMDLPQSQQTTMSTLVYLDGDYVENADVATGAKSLNGKLNLQFASSADLTPMDYSDLQTPANP
;
A
#
# COMPACT_ATOMS: atom_id res chain seq x y z
N MET A 1 57.95 -22.75 -39.84
CA MET A 1 56.70 -22.08 -40.28
C MET A 1 55.45 -22.39 -39.42
N ASN A 2 55.24 -23.62 -38.93
CA ASN A 2 54.00 -23.98 -38.20
C ASN A 2 53.84 -23.41 -36.77
N LYS A 3 54.93 -23.16 -36.03
CA LYS A 3 54.84 -22.60 -34.65
C LYS A 3 54.40 -21.13 -34.63
N ALA A 4 54.79 -20.32 -35.62
CA ALA A 4 54.43 -18.90 -35.71
C ALA A 4 52.96 -18.71 -36.10
N LYS A 5 52.43 -19.50 -37.04
CA LYS A 5 50.99 -19.51 -37.39
C LYS A 5 50.12 -19.94 -36.21
N LYS A 6 50.55 -20.97 -35.46
CA LYS A 6 49.80 -21.44 -34.27
C LYS A 6 49.78 -20.37 -33.17
N ARG A 7 50.91 -19.68 -32.90
CA ARG A 7 50.96 -18.54 -31.96
C ARG A 7 50.08 -17.36 -32.40
N GLN A 8 50.05 -17.01 -33.68
CA GLN A 8 49.19 -15.94 -34.18
C GLN A 8 47.70 -16.29 -34.11
N GLN A 9 47.32 -17.54 -34.35
CA GLN A 9 45.93 -17.99 -34.14
C GLN A 9 45.52 -17.97 -32.66
N THR A 10 46.40 -18.40 -31.75
CA THR A 10 46.12 -18.36 -30.30
C THR A 10 46.02 -16.92 -29.80
N MET A 11 46.87 -16.00 -30.29
CA MET A 11 46.78 -14.57 -29.96
C MET A 11 45.49 -13.94 -30.48
N LYS A 12 45.05 -14.27 -31.69
CA LYS A 12 43.77 -13.79 -32.25
C LYS A 12 42.56 -14.29 -31.46
N HIS A 13 42.56 -15.54 -31.00
CA HIS A 13 41.48 -16.07 -30.14
C HIS A 13 41.46 -15.40 -28.76
N LYS A 14 42.63 -15.15 -28.17
CA LYS A 14 42.72 -14.41 -26.89
C LYS A 14 42.28 -12.96 -27.02
N LEU A 15 42.61 -12.31 -28.14
CA LEU A 15 42.17 -10.93 -28.42
C LEU A 15 40.66 -10.86 -28.65
N PHE A 16 40.07 -11.81 -29.39
CA PHE A 16 38.62 -11.90 -29.56
C PHE A 16 37.89 -12.16 -28.24
N ALA A 17 38.43 -13.04 -27.39
CA ALA A 17 37.86 -13.28 -26.06
C ALA A 17 37.95 -12.04 -25.17
N ALA A 18 39.05 -11.27 -25.22
CA ALA A 18 39.20 -10.03 -24.47
C ALA A 18 38.25 -8.93 -24.97
N VAL A 19 38.07 -8.78 -26.28
CA VAL A 19 37.14 -7.80 -26.86
C VAL A 19 35.69 -8.21 -26.59
N ALA A 20 35.36 -9.51 -26.65
CA ALA A 20 34.04 -10.00 -26.29
C ALA A 20 33.75 -9.79 -24.80
N MET A 21 34.71 -10.03 -23.90
CA MET A 21 34.54 -9.73 -22.48
C MET A 21 34.46 -8.22 -22.19
N LEU A 22 35.18 -7.38 -22.93
CA LEU A 22 35.06 -5.92 -22.81
C LEU A 22 33.71 -5.42 -23.34
N MET A 23 33.16 -6.04 -24.39
CA MET A 23 31.84 -5.73 -24.93
C MET A 23 30.73 -6.23 -23.98
N VAL A 24 30.88 -7.41 -23.37
CA VAL A 24 29.97 -7.91 -22.32
C VAL A 24 30.07 -7.07 -21.05
N SER A 25 31.26 -6.60 -20.67
CA SER A 25 31.45 -5.65 -19.57
C SER A 25 30.83 -4.30 -19.87
N ALA A 26 30.95 -3.77 -21.09
CA ALA A 26 30.31 -2.52 -21.50
C ALA A 26 28.78 -2.67 -21.57
N ILE A 27 28.26 -3.80 -22.05
CA ILE A 27 26.82 -4.12 -22.01
C ILE A 27 26.35 -4.30 -20.58
N MET A 28 27.14 -4.92 -19.69
CA MET A 28 26.81 -5.06 -18.28
C MET A 28 26.81 -3.72 -17.54
N VAL A 29 27.77 -2.83 -17.83
CA VAL A 29 27.84 -1.47 -17.26
C VAL A 29 26.69 -0.59 -17.77
N VAL A 30 26.24 -0.79 -19.01
CA VAL A 30 25.04 -0.14 -19.56
C VAL A 30 23.74 -0.83 -19.09
N SER A 31 23.75 -2.09 -18.63
CA SER A 31 22.56 -2.71 -18.02
C SER A 31 22.45 -2.47 -16.52
N SER A 32 23.55 -2.27 -15.81
CA SER A 32 23.54 -1.95 -14.37
C SER A 32 23.04 -0.53 -14.09
N SER A 33 23.14 0.38 -15.05
CA SER A 33 22.55 1.74 -14.95
C SER A 33 21.10 1.81 -15.43
N TYR A 34 20.49 0.70 -15.89
CA TYR A 34 19.16 0.70 -16.52
C TYR A 34 18.24 -0.42 -16.03
N ALA A 35 18.63 -1.14 -14.98
CA ALA A 35 17.84 -2.23 -14.43
C ALA A 35 16.54 -1.72 -13.78
N TRP A 36 16.58 -0.57 -13.09
CA TRP A 36 15.52 -0.04 -12.21
C TRP A 36 14.08 -0.15 -12.75
N PHE A 37 13.84 0.08 -14.04
CA PHE A 37 12.46 0.23 -14.53
C PHE A 37 11.98 -0.80 -15.55
N THR A 38 12.82 -1.74 -15.99
CA THR A 38 12.41 -2.58 -17.14
C THR A 38 11.53 -3.76 -16.81
N LEU A 39 11.32 -4.16 -15.54
CA LEU A 39 10.39 -5.25 -15.25
C LEU A 39 10.09 -5.40 -13.73
N SER A 40 9.34 -4.48 -13.08
CA SER A 40 8.55 -4.76 -11.86
C SER A 40 7.82 -3.51 -11.35
N THR A 41 6.69 -3.74 -10.67
CA THR A 41 5.94 -2.77 -9.86
C THR A 41 6.89 -2.00 -8.95
N ALA A 42 6.98 -0.67 -9.08
CA ALA A 42 7.86 0.16 -8.26
C ALA A 42 7.58 -0.01 -6.76
N PRO A 43 8.58 0.16 -5.88
CA PRO A 43 8.35 0.15 -4.44
C PRO A 43 7.50 1.37 -4.07
N GLU A 44 6.41 1.12 -3.36
CA GLU A 44 5.44 2.14 -2.96
C GLU A 44 5.38 2.20 -1.43
N VAL A 45 5.34 3.41 -0.87
CA VAL A 45 5.04 3.64 0.54
C VAL A 45 3.65 4.26 0.66
N THR A 46 2.76 3.67 1.44
CA THR A 46 1.35 4.08 1.62
C THR A 46 1.00 4.37 3.08
N GLY A 47 -0.23 4.81 3.35
CA GLY A 47 -0.79 4.83 4.71
C GLY A 47 -0.08 5.75 5.70
N ILE A 48 0.44 6.89 5.24
CA ILE A 48 1.27 7.77 6.06
C ILE A 48 0.45 8.53 7.11
N GLN A 49 0.87 8.49 8.37
CA GLN A 49 0.40 9.43 9.41
C GLN A 49 1.56 10.33 9.84
N THR A 50 1.28 11.59 10.18
CA THR A 50 2.32 12.52 10.66
C THR A 50 1.91 13.28 11.91
N SER A 51 2.79 13.32 12.92
CA SER A 51 2.66 14.15 14.12
C SER A 51 3.87 15.06 14.25
N VAL A 52 3.64 16.29 14.70
CA VAL A 52 4.71 17.28 14.88
C VAL A 52 4.64 17.92 16.27
N GLY A 53 5.73 17.94 17.04
CA GLY A 53 5.77 18.53 18.39
C GLY A 53 6.85 19.61 18.61
N ALA A 54 6.63 20.53 19.56
CA ALA A 54 7.55 21.62 19.95
C ALA A 54 7.86 21.63 21.48
N ASN A 55 8.92 22.35 21.92
CA ASN A 55 9.32 22.49 23.34
C ASN A 55 8.77 23.80 23.98
N GLY A 56 8.78 23.93 25.32
CA GLY A 56 7.97 24.93 26.06
C GLY A 56 8.21 26.43 25.77
N ASN A 57 9.30 26.82 25.11
CA ASN A 57 9.56 28.20 24.64
C ASN A 57 9.38 28.38 23.12
N LEU A 58 8.93 27.32 22.44
CA LEU A 58 8.63 27.24 21.02
C LEU A 58 7.15 26.88 20.86
N GLU A 59 6.44 27.70 20.11
CA GLU A 59 5.09 27.38 19.68
C GLU A 59 5.11 27.11 18.17
N MET A 60 4.20 26.24 17.76
CA MET A 60 4.07 25.78 16.40
C MET A 60 2.60 25.66 16.00
N ALA A 61 2.33 25.84 14.71
CA ALA A 61 1.05 25.63 14.08
C ALA A 61 1.22 25.15 12.63
N LEU A 62 0.19 24.56 12.05
CA LEU A 62 0.07 24.34 10.61
C LEU A 62 -0.15 25.69 9.93
N TYR A 63 0.73 26.03 8.99
CA TYR A 63 0.63 27.28 8.25
C TYR A 63 -0.33 27.16 7.08
N ASN A 64 -1.32 28.05 7.02
CA ASN A 64 -2.38 28.05 6.00
C ASN A 64 -2.35 29.30 5.10
N GLY A 65 -1.22 30.03 5.06
CA GLY A 65 -1.05 31.24 4.28
C GLY A 65 -1.44 32.53 5.02
N THR A 66 -1.90 32.43 6.27
CA THR A 66 -2.29 33.58 7.10
C THR A 66 -1.50 33.69 8.39
N THR A 67 -1.56 34.85 9.05
CA THR A 67 -0.98 35.03 10.38
C THR A 67 -1.71 34.16 11.39
N ILE A 68 -0.96 33.32 12.11
CA ILE A 68 -1.54 32.43 13.12
C ILE A 68 -1.98 33.26 14.33
N THR A 69 -3.20 33.02 14.78
CA THR A 69 -3.80 33.71 15.93
C THR A 69 -3.74 32.87 17.19
N SER A 70 -3.92 33.51 18.35
CA SER A 70 -4.01 32.85 19.65
C SER A 70 -5.24 33.34 20.41
N GLY A 71 -6.00 32.41 20.98
CA GLY A 71 -7.20 32.63 21.78
C GLY A 71 -7.23 31.75 23.04
N VAL A 72 -7.99 32.19 24.03
CA VAL A 72 -8.25 31.40 25.24
C VAL A 72 -9.02 30.13 24.88
N GLY A 73 -8.54 28.96 25.30
CA GLY A 73 -9.19 27.68 25.04
C GLY A 73 -8.85 27.02 23.70
N ASP A 74 -7.91 27.57 22.92
CA ASP A 74 -7.48 26.97 21.64
C ASP A 74 -6.98 25.53 21.80
N SER A 75 -6.36 25.20 22.94
CA SER A 75 -5.93 23.84 23.27
C SER A 75 -7.07 22.82 23.40
N THR A 76 -8.32 23.28 23.52
CA THR A 76 -9.52 22.42 23.66
C THR A 76 -10.30 22.26 22.37
N LYS A 77 -9.86 22.93 21.28
CA LYS A 77 -10.50 22.83 19.97
C LYS A 77 -10.31 21.45 19.34
N PRO A 78 -11.21 21.04 18.43
CA PRO A 78 -11.01 19.87 17.58
C PRO A 78 -9.71 19.97 16.78
N ASP A 79 -9.12 18.82 16.41
CA ASP A 79 -7.75 18.75 15.88
C ASP A 79 -7.50 19.66 14.66
N LEU A 80 -8.44 19.74 13.71
CA LEU A 80 -8.30 20.60 12.52
C LEU A 80 -8.22 22.09 12.87
N GLU A 81 -9.05 22.55 13.80
CA GLU A 81 -9.04 23.95 14.25
C GLU A 81 -7.89 24.25 15.20
N ARG A 82 -7.50 23.27 16.02
CA ARG A 82 -6.37 23.38 16.96
C ARG A 82 -5.05 23.50 16.21
N ASN A 83 -4.87 22.72 15.13
CA ASN A 83 -3.64 22.71 14.35
C ASN A 83 -3.31 24.07 13.71
N VAL A 84 -4.30 24.92 13.42
CA VAL A 84 -4.09 26.25 12.83
C VAL A 84 -4.00 27.38 13.86
N THR A 85 -3.83 27.04 15.13
CA THR A 85 -3.59 27.97 16.25
C THR A 85 -2.26 27.67 16.93
N TRP A 86 -1.70 28.66 17.63
CA TRP A 86 -0.42 28.46 18.33
C TRP A 86 -0.55 27.40 19.43
N GLY A 87 0.28 26.37 19.34
CA GLY A 87 0.35 25.30 20.34
C GLY A 87 1.72 24.61 20.34
N ASN A 88 1.77 23.41 20.90
CA ASN A 88 2.98 22.59 20.99
C ASN A 88 2.88 21.27 20.19
N LEU A 89 1.74 21.02 19.55
CA LEU A 89 1.44 19.80 18.79
C LEU A 89 0.60 20.14 17.56
N VAL A 90 1.03 19.64 16.41
CA VAL A 90 0.24 19.55 15.18
C VAL A 90 0.01 18.07 14.89
N ASP A 91 -1.24 17.63 14.96
CA ASP A 91 -1.63 16.23 14.76
C ASP A 91 -2.32 16.07 13.39
N LEU A 92 -1.65 15.39 12.45
CA LEU A 92 -2.16 15.19 11.09
C LEU A 92 -2.76 13.78 10.90
N SER A 93 -3.17 13.10 11.97
CA SER A 93 -3.84 11.80 11.90
C SER A 93 -5.25 11.86 11.31
N ASN A 94 -5.87 13.04 11.28
CA ASN A 94 -7.19 13.23 10.70
C ASN A 94 -7.19 12.99 9.17
N GLU A 95 -8.12 12.17 8.68
CA GLU A 95 -8.24 11.80 7.27
C GLU A 95 -8.46 12.98 6.31
N ALA A 96 -8.95 14.13 6.81
CA ALA A 96 -9.12 15.34 6.01
C ALA A 96 -7.79 15.90 5.46
N TYR A 97 -6.65 15.55 6.08
CA TYR A 97 -5.32 15.91 5.56
C TYR A 97 -4.84 14.99 4.43
N GLY A 98 -5.50 13.85 4.20
CA GLY A 98 -5.26 12.96 3.07
C GLY A 98 -3.94 12.20 3.08
N LEU A 99 -3.13 12.25 4.15
CA LEU A 99 -1.83 11.58 4.22
C LEU A 99 -1.91 10.05 4.04
N ASN A 100 -3.03 9.44 4.47
CA ASN A 100 -3.33 8.02 4.24
C ASN A 100 -3.55 7.67 2.76
N ARG A 101 -3.81 8.65 1.90
CA ARG A 101 -4.05 8.51 0.45
C ARG A 101 -2.78 8.73 -0.38
N ILE A 102 -1.67 9.09 0.27
CA ILE A 102 -0.42 9.39 -0.43
C ILE A 102 0.37 8.11 -0.64
N VAL A 103 0.82 7.94 -1.87
CA VAL A 103 1.74 6.88 -2.27
C VAL A 103 3.06 7.53 -2.63
N LEU A 104 4.16 7.17 -1.96
CA LEU A 104 5.50 7.64 -2.35
C LEU A 104 6.02 6.74 -3.46
N LYS A 105 5.91 7.22 -4.70
CA LYS A 105 6.57 6.63 -5.86
C LYS A 105 7.99 7.21 -6.00
N PRO A 106 8.95 6.45 -6.56
CA PRO A 106 10.29 6.97 -6.82
C PRO A 106 10.28 8.27 -7.63
N SER A 107 10.97 9.29 -7.11
CA SER A 107 11.10 10.60 -7.74
C SER A 107 12.45 11.23 -7.39
N ARG A 108 12.81 12.31 -8.07
CA ARG A 108 14.05 13.04 -7.78
C ARG A 108 13.73 14.45 -7.32
N LEU A 109 14.47 14.97 -6.33
CA LEU A 109 14.36 16.36 -5.93
C LEU A 109 14.77 17.29 -7.08
N ASN A 110 13.93 18.28 -7.39
CA ASN A 110 14.17 19.16 -8.52
C ASN A 110 15.01 20.38 -8.11
N TYR A 111 16.31 20.33 -8.37
CA TYR A 111 17.28 21.37 -8.00
C TYR A 111 17.77 22.21 -9.20
N TYR A 112 17.91 23.52 -9.02
CA TYR A 112 18.42 24.45 -10.05
C TYR A 112 19.69 25.18 -9.57
N GLY A 113 20.85 24.75 -10.08
CA GLY A 113 22.17 25.19 -9.60
C GLY A 113 22.69 26.53 -10.10
N VAL A 114 21.87 27.58 -10.20
CA VAL A 114 22.28 28.85 -10.87
C VAL A 114 22.21 30.11 -10.00
N ILE A 115 21.91 30.02 -8.69
CA ILE A 115 21.91 31.20 -7.80
C ILE A 115 22.68 30.85 -6.52
N ASP A 116 23.52 31.77 -6.01
CA ASP A 116 24.24 31.66 -4.73
C ASP A 116 23.32 31.14 -3.60
N GLY A 117 23.37 29.84 -3.34
CA GLY A 117 22.56 29.12 -2.34
C GLY A 117 21.89 27.85 -2.90
N GLN A 118 21.68 26.84 -2.04
CA GLN A 118 21.01 25.58 -2.40
C GLN A 118 19.50 25.81 -2.53
N HIS A 119 19.00 26.16 -3.73
CA HIS A 119 17.59 26.44 -3.97
C HIS A 119 16.89 25.40 -4.87
N MET A 120 15.59 25.19 -4.64
CA MET A 120 14.74 24.35 -5.47
C MET A 120 14.36 25.02 -6.80
N ALA A 121 14.14 24.22 -7.84
CA ALA A 121 13.86 24.67 -9.19
C ALA A 121 12.36 24.97 -9.40
N GLY A 122 11.96 26.25 -9.26
CA GLY A 122 10.62 26.70 -9.67
C GLY A 122 9.44 26.01 -8.96
N ALA A 123 8.26 26.02 -9.61
CA ALA A 123 7.00 25.54 -9.03
C ALA A 123 6.89 24.00 -8.84
N SER A 124 7.78 23.21 -9.44
CA SER A 124 7.79 21.75 -9.33
C SER A 124 8.87 21.29 -8.37
N LEU A 125 8.47 20.78 -7.20
CA LEU A 125 9.39 20.34 -6.14
C LEU A 125 10.12 19.03 -6.50
N LEU A 126 9.45 18.14 -7.24
CA LEU A 126 9.96 16.84 -7.64
C LEU A 126 9.97 16.71 -9.16
N ALA A 127 10.99 16.05 -9.69
CA ALA A 127 11.05 15.57 -11.06
C ALA A 127 10.62 14.10 -11.09
N THR A 128 9.78 13.73 -12.05
CA THR A 128 9.28 12.35 -12.21
C THR A 128 9.75 11.76 -13.53
N PRO A 129 9.94 10.43 -13.60
CA PRO A 129 10.33 9.78 -14.83
C PRO A 129 9.20 9.83 -15.86
N THR A 130 9.55 10.14 -17.10
CA THR A 130 8.69 9.94 -18.27
C THR A 130 9.17 8.72 -19.04
N TYR A 131 8.24 7.98 -19.64
CA TYR A 131 8.53 6.70 -20.27
C TYR A 131 8.41 6.79 -21.80
N GLY A 132 9.37 6.19 -22.50
CA GLY A 132 9.32 6.05 -23.95
C GLY A 132 8.37 4.92 -24.37
N ALA A 133 8.18 4.76 -25.67
CA ALA A 133 7.29 3.73 -26.23
C ALA A 133 7.68 2.28 -25.85
N ASP A 134 8.93 2.05 -25.44
CA ASP A 134 9.46 0.77 -24.95
C ASP A 134 9.27 0.57 -23.43
N GLY A 135 8.48 1.42 -22.77
CA GLY A 135 8.20 1.34 -21.32
C GLY A 135 9.39 1.65 -20.40
N ARG A 136 10.53 2.03 -20.97
CA ARG A 136 11.73 2.50 -20.26
C ARG A 136 11.65 3.99 -19.96
N VAL A 137 12.30 4.42 -18.89
CA VAL A 137 12.47 5.86 -18.60
C VAL A 137 13.23 6.51 -19.75
N ASP A 138 12.61 7.49 -20.37
CA ASP A 138 13.16 8.31 -21.45
C ASP A 138 13.93 9.50 -20.87
N LYS A 139 13.32 10.21 -19.92
CA LYS A 139 13.90 11.38 -19.23
C LYS A 139 13.18 11.68 -17.91
N LEU A 140 13.84 12.44 -17.03
CA LEU A 140 13.23 13.05 -15.85
C LEU A 140 12.65 14.42 -16.21
N GLU A 141 11.39 14.67 -15.83
CA GLU A 141 10.69 15.92 -16.11
C GLU A 141 10.24 16.61 -14.82
N ALA A 142 10.43 17.93 -14.75
CA ALA A 142 9.94 18.78 -13.69
C ALA A 142 8.45 19.12 -13.94
N ASN A 143 7.57 18.20 -13.57
CA ASN A 143 6.16 18.21 -13.96
C ASN A 143 5.20 17.93 -12.78
N THR A 144 5.69 18.12 -11.55
CA THR A 144 4.88 17.95 -10.34
C THR A 144 4.27 19.26 -9.87
N LEU A 145 3.11 19.18 -9.23
CA LEU A 145 2.43 20.28 -8.56
C LEU A 145 2.21 19.92 -7.08
N ALA A 146 2.10 20.94 -6.24
CA ALA A 146 1.66 20.81 -4.85
C ALA A 146 0.18 21.20 -4.76
N LYS A 147 -0.68 20.32 -4.23
CA LYS A 147 -2.12 20.55 -4.12
C LYS A 147 -2.65 20.18 -2.75
N LEU A 148 -3.62 20.92 -2.23
CA LEU A 148 -4.38 20.59 -1.02
C LEU A 148 -5.45 19.53 -1.34
N LEU A 149 -5.80 18.72 -0.36
CA LEU A 149 -6.92 17.79 -0.48
C LEU A 149 -8.24 18.57 -0.35
N GLU A 150 -9.11 18.45 -1.33
CA GLU A 150 -10.47 18.97 -1.29
C GLU A 150 -11.43 17.79 -1.51
N ASN A 151 -12.27 17.52 -0.52
CA ASN A 151 -13.10 16.31 -0.44
C ASN A 151 -12.26 15.03 -0.48
N THR A 152 -12.02 14.49 -1.68
CA THR A 152 -11.30 13.24 -1.93
C THR A 152 -10.21 13.40 -3.01
N THR A 153 -10.04 14.61 -3.56
CA THR A 153 -9.18 14.89 -4.71
C THR A 153 -8.14 15.96 -4.35
N TRP A 154 -6.90 15.78 -4.81
CA TRP A 154 -5.82 16.74 -4.60
C TRP A 154 -5.89 17.87 -5.64
N SER A 155 -6.81 18.82 -5.47
CA SER A 155 -7.10 19.92 -6.42
C SER A 155 -6.81 21.31 -5.88
N GLY A 156 -6.87 21.49 -4.55
CA GLY A 156 -6.83 22.79 -3.90
C GLY A 156 -5.47 23.47 -4.01
N ILE A 157 -5.43 24.79 -3.91
CA ILE A 157 -4.20 25.59 -3.95
C ILE A 157 -4.08 26.34 -2.63
N GLY A 158 -2.89 26.31 -2.03
CA GLY A 158 -2.61 27.03 -0.79
C GLY A 158 -1.60 26.30 0.08
N ASN A 159 -1.34 26.88 1.26
CA ASN A 159 -0.45 26.32 2.25
C ASN A 159 -1.17 25.36 3.20
N GLY A 160 -0.42 24.41 3.74
CA GLY A 160 -0.92 23.42 4.70
C GLY A 160 -0.31 22.06 4.42
N VAL A 161 -1.16 21.03 4.32
CA VAL A 161 -0.74 19.68 3.91
C VAL A 161 -1.03 19.51 2.42
N ASN A 162 0.03 19.45 1.61
CA ASN A 162 -0.08 19.26 0.17
C ASN A 162 0.42 17.88 -0.27
N GLY A 163 -0.31 17.22 -1.15
CA GLY A 163 0.21 16.13 -1.97
C GLY A 163 1.06 16.70 -3.10
N ILE A 164 2.15 16.01 -3.45
CA ILE A 164 3.03 16.35 -4.57
C ILE A 164 2.90 15.30 -5.65
N GLY A 165 2.54 15.72 -6.85
CA GLY A 165 2.21 14.78 -7.90
C GLY A 165 2.10 15.37 -9.30
N ASN A 166 1.95 14.50 -10.29
CA ASN A 166 1.65 14.92 -11.66
C ASN A 166 0.20 15.39 -11.76
N ALA A 167 -0.05 16.50 -12.46
CA ALA A 167 -1.38 16.85 -12.92
C ALA A 167 -1.45 16.62 -14.44
N SER A 168 -2.25 15.64 -14.86
CA SER A 168 -2.67 15.57 -16.26
C SER A 168 -3.85 16.53 -16.42
N GLY A 169 -3.93 17.29 -17.52
CA GLY A 169 -5.07 18.18 -17.82
C GLY A 169 -6.36 17.41 -18.11
N MET A 170 -6.82 16.65 -17.13
CA MET A 170 -7.97 15.76 -17.15
C MET A 170 -8.96 16.24 -16.12
N SER A 171 -10.26 16.22 -16.43
CA SER A 171 -11.31 16.64 -15.49
C SER A 171 -11.41 15.69 -14.29
N ASP A 172 -12.08 16.13 -13.23
CA ASP A 172 -12.29 15.32 -12.02
C ASP A 172 -13.09 14.03 -12.35
N GLU A 173 -13.98 14.08 -13.34
CA GLU A 173 -14.71 12.93 -13.86
C GLU A 173 -13.80 11.95 -14.61
N GLN A 174 -12.81 12.45 -15.35
CA GLN A 174 -11.81 11.61 -16.02
C GLN A 174 -10.87 10.94 -15.03
N LEU A 175 -10.54 11.62 -13.92
CA LEU A 175 -9.79 11.04 -12.82
C LEU A 175 -10.59 9.97 -12.08
N ALA A 176 -11.83 10.29 -11.70
CA ALA A 176 -12.73 9.35 -11.06
C ALA A 176 -12.95 8.10 -11.94
N LEU A 177 -13.05 8.27 -13.26
CA LEU A 177 -13.22 7.14 -14.19
C LEU A 177 -11.97 6.27 -14.24
N ARG A 178 -10.77 6.87 -14.26
CA ARG A 178 -9.53 6.11 -14.19
C ARG A 178 -9.44 5.32 -12.88
N GLN A 179 -9.72 5.99 -11.76
CA GLN A 179 -9.66 5.38 -10.44
C GLN A 179 -10.64 4.21 -10.33
N ALA A 180 -11.89 4.39 -10.78
CA ALA A 180 -12.89 3.32 -10.81
C ALA A 180 -12.44 2.10 -11.64
N LYS A 181 -11.80 2.31 -12.80
CA LYS A 181 -11.23 1.21 -13.62
C LYS A 181 -10.10 0.47 -12.90
N ILE A 182 -9.21 1.21 -12.21
CA ILE A 182 -8.12 0.63 -11.41
C ILE A 182 -8.68 -0.16 -10.24
N ASP A 183 -9.60 0.42 -9.47
CA ASP A 183 -10.18 -0.20 -8.28
C ASP A 183 -11.03 -1.41 -8.63
N PHE A 184 -11.71 -1.42 -9.78
CA PHE A 184 -12.35 -2.63 -10.30
C PHE A 184 -11.33 -3.76 -10.46
N ALA A 185 -10.23 -3.52 -11.19
CA ALA A 185 -9.23 -4.54 -11.47
C ALA A 185 -8.53 -5.04 -10.19
N ASN A 186 -8.21 -4.12 -9.28
CA ASN A 186 -7.61 -4.44 -7.99
C ASN A 186 -8.54 -5.32 -7.14
N ASN A 187 -9.82 -4.98 -7.03
CA ASN A 187 -10.76 -5.77 -6.24
C ASN A 187 -11.04 -7.17 -6.83
N ILE A 188 -11.06 -7.31 -8.16
CA ILE A 188 -11.11 -8.63 -8.81
C ILE A 188 -9.86 -9.46 -8.49
N SER A 189 -8.67 -8.84 -8.50
CA SER A 189 -7.42 -9.49 -8.13
C SER A 189 -7.37 -9.88 -6.64
N ASP A 190 -7.79 -8.97 -5.75
CA ASP A 190 -7.87 -9.21 -4.30
C ASP A 190 -8.80 -10.38 -3.97
N ALA A 191 -9.98 -10.46 -4.61
CA ALA A 191 -10.90 -11.57 -4.44
C ALA A 191 -10.26 -12.91 -4.83
N LYS A 192 -9.52 -12.93 -5.94
CA LYS A 192 -8.78 -14.11 -6.41
C LYS A 192 -7.74 -14.55 -5.41
N VAL A 193 -6.92 -13.61 -4.93
CA VAL A 193 -5.84 -13.87 -3.97
C VAL A 193 -6.42 -14.34 -2.64
N GLY A 194 -7.49 -13.70 -2.16
CA GLY A 194 -8.19 -14.11 -0.94
C GLY A 194 -8.70 -15.55 -1.00
N ALA A 195 -9.38 -15.92 -2.09
CA ALA A 195 -9.88 -17.28 -2.29
C ALA A 195 -8.76 -18.32 -2.49
N ALA A 196 -7.69 -17.98 -3.22
CA ALA A 196 -6.56 -18.89 -3.36
C ALA A 196 -5.81 -19.10 -2.02
N ASN A 197 -5.68 -18.05 -1.21
CA ASN A 197 -5.04 -18.12 0.10
C ASN A 197 -5.86 -18.91 1.12
N SER A 198 -7.20 -18.80 1.08
CA SER A 198 -8.06 -19.62 1.93
C SER A 198 -7.85 -21.11 1.63
N LEU A 199 -7.70 -21.48 0.35
CA LEU A 199 -7.33 -22.85 -0.06
C LEU A 199 -5.91 -23.25 0.33
N ASN A 200 -4.92 -22.37 0.22
CA ASN A 200 -3.57 -22.72 0.68
C ASN A 200 -3.54 -23.02 2.18
N THR A 201 -4.41 -22.37 2.95
CA THR A 201 -4.48 -22.53 4.40
C THR A 201 -5.27 -23.79 4.82
N THR A 202 -6.39 -24.08 4.15
CA THR A 202 -7.31 -25.15 4.60
C THR A 202 -7.55 -26.26 3.58
N GLY A 203 -7.01 -26.13 2.37
CA GLY A 203 -7.15 -27.09 1.28
C GLY A 203 -6.70 -28.49 1.64
N ALA A 204 -5.65 -28.63 2.47
CA ALA A 204 -5.21 -29.93 2.98
C ALA A 204 -6.31 -30.62 3.82
N LYS A 205 -6.97 -29.86 4.70
CA LYS A 205 -8.07 -30.36 5.55
C LYS A 205 -9.32 -30.67 4.72
N LEU A 206 -9.70 -29.76 3.82
CA LEU A 206 -10.83 -29.95 2.90
C LEU A 206 -10.66 -31.22 2.05
N THR A 207 -9.47 -31.41 1.50
CA THR A 207 -9.14 -32.58 0.68
C THR A 207 -9.16 -33.87 1.51
N ALA A 208 -8.56 -33.85 2.70
CA ALA A 208 -8.59 -34.99 3.61
C ALA A 208 -10.02 -35.39 4.00
N MET A 209 -10.89 -34.42 4.30
CA MET A 209 -12.30 -34.67 4.59
C MET A 209 -13.06 -35.24 3.39
N ALA A 210 -12.88 -34.65 2.19
CA ALA A 210 -13.53 -35.13 0.98
C ALA A 210 -13.16 -36.59 0.67
N VAL A 211 -11.87 -36.93 0.79
CA VAL A 211 -11.39 -38.30 0.59
C VAL A 211 -11.89 -39.25 1.67
N ALA A 212 -11.82 -38.87 2.96
CA ALA A 212 -12.27 -39.72 4.06
C ALA A 212 -13.76 -40.09 3.92
N VAL A 213 -14.60 -39.15 3.51
CA VAL A 213 -16.04 -39.39 3.34
C VAL A 213 -16.33 -40.18 2.06
N LYS A 214 -15.79 -39.76 0.92
CA LYS A 214 -16.15 -40.34 -0.40
C LYS A 214 -15.42 -41.64 -0.71
N MET A 215 -14.23 -41.86 -0.17
CA MET A 215 -13.40 -43.05 -0.45
C MET A 215 -13.39 -44.06 0.71
N ASP A 216 -13.32 -43.59 1.96
CA ASP A 216 -13.23 -44.45 3.14
C ASP A 216 -14.59 -44.65 3.86
N GLY A 217 -15.64 -43.92 3.47
CA GLY A 217 -16.98 -44.05 4.03
C GLY A 217 -17.12 -43.49 5.45
N ALA A 218 -16.26 -42.54 5.84
CA ALA A 218 -16.31 -41.90 7.15
C ALA A 218 -17.67 -41.21 7.40
N THR A 219 -18.25 -41.47 8.57
CA THR A 219 -19.53 -40.85 9.01
C THR A 219 -19.34 -39.63 9.91
N THR A 220 -18.12 -39.41 10.39
CA THR A 220 -17.73 -38.30 11.29
C THR A 220 -16.43 -37.66 10.80
N VAL A 221 -16.20 -36.40 11.19
CA VAL A 221 -14.96 -35.65 10.93
C VAL A 221 -14.49 -34.94 12.19
N ALA A 222 -13.21 -34.60 12.28
CA ALA A 222 -12.66 -33.92 13.46
C ALA A 222 -13.22 -32.50 13.62
N LYS A 223 -13.59 -32.12 14.84
CA LYS A 223 -14.06 -30.77 15.20
C LYS A 223 -13.09 -29.67 14.75
N ALA A 224 -11.80 -29.87 14.97
CA ALA A 224 -10.74 -28.92 14.59
C ALA A 224 -10.62 -28.71 13.06
N ASP A 225 -11.12 -29.63 12.25
CA ASP A 225 -11.18 -29.45 10.80
C ASP A 225 -12.40 -28.62 10.41
N VAL A 226 -13.55 -28.84 11.05
CA VAL A 226 -14.75 -28.02 10.86
C VAL A 226 -14.52 -26.56 11.30
N GLU A 227 -13.83 -26.33 12.42
CA GLU A 227 -13.43 -24.98 12.86
C GLU A 227 -12.52 -24.28 11.84
N ALA A 228 -11.59 -25.01 11.23
CA ALA A 228 -10.74 -24.47 10.16
C ALA A 228 -11.54 -24.15 8.89
N VAL A 229 -12.52 -24.99 8.53
CA VAL A 229 -13.43 -24.69 7.42
C VAL A 229 -14.26 -23.45 7.70
N LEU A 230 -14.75 -23.26 8.93
CA LEU A 230 -15.47 -22.04 9.30
C LEU A 230 -14.60 -20.78 9.08
N ALA A 231 -13.33 -20.80 9.51
CA ALA A 231 -12.40 -19.71 9.23
C ALA A 231 -12.16 -19.48 7.73
N THR A 232 -12.27 -20.53 6.91
CA THR A 232 -12.20 -20.43 5.45
C THR A 232 -13.41 -19.71 4.89
N VAL A 233 -14.62 -19.98 5.42
CA VAL A 233 -15.84 -19.29 5.01
C VAL A 233 -15.74 -17.78 5.28
N ASP A 234 -15.14 -17.38 6.41
CA ASP A 234 -14.90 -15.96 6.71
C ASP A 234 -13.95 -15.29 5.71
N ALA A 235 -12.89 -15.99 5.31
CA ALA A 235 -11.98 -15.52 4.27
C ALA A 235 -12.70 -15.38 2.91
N LEU A 236 -13.62 -16.30 2.58
CA LEU A 236 -14.40 -16.25 1.35
C LEU A 236 -15.48 -15.16 1.37
N LEU A 237 -16.10 -14.87 2.52
CA LEU A 237 -16.95 -13.69 2.71
C LEU A 237 -16.18 -12.39 2.48
N THR A 238 -14.91 -12.34 2.90
CA THR A 238 -14.04 -11.19 2.61
C THR A 238 -13.76 -11.07 1.11
N ALA A 239 -13.51 -12.19 0.42
CA ALA A 239 -13.31 -12.21 -1.03
C ALA A 239 -14.60 -11.82 -1.80
N GLU A 240 -15.76 -12.25 -1.32
CA GLU A 240 -17.07 -11.87 -1.88
C GLU A 240 -17.33 -10.36 -1.73
N GLY A 241 -17.06 -9.76 -0.56
CA GLY A 241 -17.17 -8.31 -0.39
C GLY A 241 -16.26 -7.50 -1.31
N LYS A 242 -15.11 -8.07 -1.72
CA LYS A 242 -14.25 -7.49 -2.77
C LYS A 242 -14.92 -7.55 -4.14
N LEU A 243 -15.63 -8.62 -4.48
CA LEU A 243 -16.42 -8.71 -5.71
C LEU A 243 -17.57 -7.69 -5.72
N GLU A 244 -18.29 -7.50 -4.60
CA GLU A 244 -19.31 -6.45 -4.48
C GLU A 244 -18.70 -5.06 -4.72
N THR A 245 -17.54 -4.79 -4.10
CA THR A 245 -16.81 -3.53 -4.28
C THR A 245 -16.35 -3.35 -5.73
N ALA A 246 -15.91 -4.42 -6.41
CA ALA A 246 -15.58 -4.37 -7.83
C ALA A 246 -16.81 -3.97 -8.66
N LEU A 247 -17.96 -4.62 -8.47
CA LEU A 247 -19.18 -4.25 -9.20
C LEU A 247 -19.65 -2.83 -8.89
N LEU A 248 -19.42 -2.32 -7.67
CA LEU A 248 -19.68 -0.93 -7.33
C LEU A 248 -18.81 0.02 -8.18
N ASN A 249 -17.50 -0.26 -8.28
CA ASN A 249 -16.59 0.52 -9.12
C ASN A 249 -16.97 0.47 -10.61
N TYR A 250 -17.51 -0.66 -11.08
CA TYR A 250 -18.06 -0.75 -12.43
C TYR A 250 -19.24 0.22 -12.64
N LEU A 251 -20.19 0.25 -11.70
CA LEU A 251 -21.33 1.17 -11.76
C LEU A 251 -20.87 2.63 -11.70
N GLN A 252 -19.90 2.97 -10.86
CA GLN A 252 -19.30 4.31 -10.82
C GLN A 252 -18.72 4.69 -12.18
N ALA A 253 -17.96 3.79 -12.80
CA ALA A 253 -17.41 3.99 -14.14
C ALA A 253 -18.52 4.18 -15.21
N MET A 254 -19.63 3.45 -15.09
CA MET A 254 -20.78 3.58 -15.97
C MET A 254 -21.51 4.92 -15.80
N VAL A 255 -21.71 5.39 -14.57
CA VAL A 255 -22.28 6.72 -14.27
C VAL A 255 -21.45 7.83 -14.90
N LEU A 256 -20.13 7.76 -14.76
CA LEU A 256 -19.19 8.72 -15.36
C LEU A 256 -19.19 8.68 -16.90
N ASN A 257 -19.49 7.52 -17.47
CA ASN A 257 -19.68 7.37 -18.90
C ASN A 257 -21.02 7.96 -19.38
N ILE A 258 -22.10 7.86 -18.60
CA ILE A 258 -23.39 8.46 -18.97
C ILE A 258 -23.28 9.98 -19.12
N GLU A 259 -22.53 10.66 -18.25
CA GLU A 259 -22.30 12.10 -18.35
C GLU A 259 -21.57 12.52 -19.64
N SER A 260 -20.80 11.62 -20.27
CA SER A 260 -20.19 11.89 -21.58
C SER A 260 -21.19 11.79 -22.75
N VAL A 261 -22.36 11.19 -22.52
CA VAL A 261 -23.39 10.93 -23.54
C VAL A 261 -24.59 11.88 -23.39
N ASP A 262 -25.13 12.09 -22.18
CA ASP A 262 -26.13 13.13 -21.87
C ASP A 262 -26.39 13.21 -20.34
N ALA A 263 -26.24 14.40 -19.73
CA ALA A 263 -26.54 14.63 -18.30
C ALA A 263 -28.03 14.42 -17.96
N SER A 264 -28.93 14.43 -18.95
CA SER A 264 -30.37 14.18 -18.74
C SER A 264 -30.69 12.73 -18.37
N GLN A 265 -29.73 11.81 -18.51
CA GLN A 265 -29.88 10.39 -18.18
C GLN A 265 -29.49 10.09 -16.72
N LEU A 266 -28.98 11.07 -15.97
CA LEU A 266 -28.61 10.92 -14.56
C LEU A 266 -29.82 11.11 -13.63
N PRO A 267 -29.96 10.28 -12.58
CA PRO A 267 -31.05 10.39 -11.61
C PRO A 267 -31.08 11.78 -10.94
N GLY A 268 -32.18 12.52 -11.12
CA GLY A 268 -32.40 13.83 -10.48
C GLY A 268 -31.68 15.02 -11.14
N GLY A 269 -30.99 14.84 -12.28
CA GLY A 269 -30.29 15.92 -12.98
C GLY A 269 -29.07 16.49 -12.24
N VAL A 270 -28.52 15.73 -11.28
CA VAL A 270 -27.27 16.02 -10.57
C VAL A 270 -26.05 15.47 -11.33
N ASN A 271 -24.85 16.04 -11.09
CA ASN A 271 -23.60 15.61 -11.74
C ASN A 271 -23.16 14.19 -11.28
N ALA A 272 -22.35 13.50 -12.09
CA ALA A 272 -21.94 12.12 -11.82
C ALA A 272 -21.20 11.96 -10.49
N LEU A 273 -20.34 12.91 -10.14
CA LEU A 273 -19.55 12.86 -8.91
C LEU A 273 -20.44 12.94 -7.65
N THR A 274 -21.53 13.71 -7.68
CA THR A 274 -22.50 13.77 -6.59
C THR A 274 -23.30 12.47 -6.48
N VAL A 275 -23.68 11.89 -7.63
CA VAL A 275 -24.33 10.57 -7.65
C VAL A 275 -23.41 9.53 -7.01
N ILE A 276 -22.13 9.50 -7.37
CA ILE A 276 -21.15 8.57 -6.78
C ILE A 276 -20.99 8.83 -5.28
N ALA A 277 -20.81 10.08 -4.86
CA ALA A 277 -20.60 10.43 -3.46
C ALA A 277 -21.77 10.03 -2.54
N ASN A 278 -23.00 10.08 -3.06
CA ASN A 278 -24.21 9.75 -2.29
C ASN A 278 -24.54 8.25 -2.26
N ASN A 279 -23.86 7.42 -3.07
CA ASN A 279 -24.14 5.99 -3.20
C ASN A 279 -22.89 5.20 -2.86
N THR A 280 -22.73 4.83 -1.58
CA THR A 280 -21.52 4.15 -1.09
C THR A 280 -21.61 2.62 -1.14
N THR A 281 -22.79 2.06 -1.42
CA THR A 281 -22.99 0.61 -1.55
C THR A 281 -23.43 0.22 -2.96
N LEU A 282 -23.16 -1.04 -3.32
CA LEU A 282 -23.55 -1.61 -4.62
C LEU A 282 -25.07 -1.54 -4.83
N GLU A 283 -25.85 -1.86 -3.80
CA GLU A 283 -27.32 -1.84 -3.83
C GLU A 283 -27.85 -0.41 -3.99
N ASP A 284 -27.32 0.57 -3.26
CA ASP A 284 -27.71 1.98 -3.40
C ASP A 284 -27.46 2.48 -4.81
N MET A 285 -26.28 2.19 -5.36
CA MET A 285 -25.91 2.63 -6.70
C MET A 285 -26.77 1.96 -7.77
N LYS A 286 -27.03 0.66 -7.65
CA LYS A 286 -27.93 -0.08 -8.55
C LYS A 286 -29.34 0.53 -8.53
N ASN A 287 -29.89 0.79 -7.35
CA ASN A 287 -31.22 1.39 -7.19
C ASN A 287 -31.28 2.80 -7.77
N THR A 288 -30.24 3.60 -7.54
CA THR A 288 -30.10 4.93 -8.12
C THR A 288 -30.05 4.88 -9.65
N MET A 289 -29.28 3.95 -10.24
CA MET A 289 -29.17 3.81 -11.68
C MET A 289 -30.45 3.27 -12.36
N GLY A 290 -31.26 2.50 -11.64
CA GLY A 290 -32.60 2.09 -12.08
C GLY A 290 -32.63 1.49 -13.49
N THR A 291 -33.42 2.09 -14.39
CA THR A 291 -33.61 1.56 -15.77
C THR A 291 -32.38 1.69 -16.67
N ALA A 292 -31.42 2.55 -16.35
CA ALA A 292 -30.19 2.70 -17.13
C ALA A 292 -29.36 1.40 -17.18
N LEU A 293 -29.54 0.53 -16.19
CA LEU A 293 -28.86 -0.77 -16.07
C LEU A 293 -29.45 -1.87 -16.96
N THR A 294 -30.70 -1.71 -17.43
CA THR A 294 -31.47 -2.80 -18.05
C THR A 294 -30.91 -3.29 -19.39
N ALA A 295 -30.00 -2.54 -20.00
CA ALA A 295 -29.31 -2.93 -21.23
C ALA A 295 -28.01 -3.71 -20.98
N ASP A 296 -27.46 -3.68 -19.76
CA ASP A 296 -26.21 -4.37 -19.41
C ASP A 296 -26.51 -5.74 -18.79
N THR A 297 -26.72 -6.72 -19.67
CA THR A 297 -27.01 -8.10 -19.28
C THR A 297 -25.84 -8.77 -18.56
N THR A 298 -24.60 -8.37 -18.86
CA THR A 298 -23.40 -8.92 -18.22
C THR A 298 -23.30 -8.45 -16.79
N PHE A 299 -23.50 -7.16 -16.53
CA PHE A 299 -23.57 -6.65 -15.17
C PHE A 299 -24.71 -7.29 -14.38
N THR A 300 -25.90 -7.39 -14.99
CA THR A 300 -27.08 -7.97 -14.31
C THR A 300 -26.81 -9.42 -13.86
N ALA A 301 -26.23 -10.24 -14.74
CA ALA A 301 -25.85 -11.61 -14.38
C ALA A 301 -24.76 -11.65 -13.28
N ALA A 302 -23.74 -10.80 -13.39
CA ALA A 302 -22.67 -10.72 -12.38
C ALA A 302 -23.20 -10.28 -11.00
N TYR A 303 -24.18 -9.37 -10.97
CA TYR A 303 -24.86 -8.93 -9.75
C TYR A 303 -25.66 -10.06 -9.09
N ASP A 304 -26.45 -10.77 -9.88
CA ASP A 304 -27.29 -11.86 -9.38
C ASP A 304 -26.40 -12.98 -8.81
N ASP A 305 -25.32 -13.32 -9.50
CA ASP A 305 -24.37 -14.33 -9.06
C ASP A 305 -23.60 -13.93 -7.79
N VAL A 306 -23.16 -12.66 -7.64
CA VAL A 306 -22.49 -12.23 -6.39
C VAL A 306 -23.46 -12.23 -5.21
N THR A 307 -24.72 -11.86 -5.44
CA THR A 307 -25.76 -11.87 -4.40
C THR A 307 -26.09 -13.31 -3.97
N ALA A 308 -26.15 -14.23 -4.94
CA ALA A 308 -26.33 -15.66 -4.67
C ALA A 308 -25.13 -16.23 -3.90
N LEU A 309 -23.91 -15.90 -4.30
CA LEU A 309 -22.67 -16.28 -3.62
C LEU A 309 -22.68 -15.86 -2.14
N LYS A 310 -23.02 -14.59 -1.85
CA LYS A 310 -23.16 -14.07 -0.49
C LYS A 310 -24.17 -14.85 0.35
N THR A 311 -25.31 -15.17 -0.25
CA THR A 311 -26.37 -15.95 0.39
C THR A 311 -25.89 -17.36 0.72
N THR A 312 -25.25 -18.03 -0.23
CA THR A 312 -24.67 -19.38 -0.09
C THR A 312 -23.60 -19.41 1.00
N LEU A 313 -22.69 -18.44 1.02
CA LEU A 313 -21.65 -18.30 2.04
C LEU A 313 -22.23 -18.09 3.44
N THR A 314 -23.22 -17.22 3.57
CA THR A 314 -23.89 -16.94 4.86
C THR A 314 -24.62 -18.18 5.38
N ALA A 315 -25.33 -18.89 4.51
CA ALA A 315 -26.00 -20.14 4.87
C ALA A 315 -24.99 -21.24 5.26
N THR A 316 -23.88 -21.34 4.52
CA THR A 316 -22.79 -22.28 4.82
C THR A 316 -22.18 -22.01 6.20
N LYS A 317 -21.89 -20.73 6.49
CA LYS A 317 -21.40 -20.29 7.80
C LYS A 317 -22.34 -20.71 8.93
N SER A 318 -23.61 -20.34 8.80
CA SER A 318 -24.64 -20.65 9.81
C SER A 318 -24.81 -22.15 10.04
N GLY A 319 -24.74 -22.97 8.97
CA GLY A 319 -24.79 -24.43 9.07
C GLY A 319 -23.61 -25.01 9.86
N LEU A 320 -22.40 -24.54 9.62
CA LEU A 320 -21.19 -24.98 10.34
C LEU A 320 -21.22 -24.54 11.81
N GLU A 321 -21.64 -23.31 12.10
CA GLU A 321 -21.80 -22.79 13.47
C GLU A 321 -22.85 -23.59 14.25
N THR A 322 -23.96 -23.95 13.60
CA THR A 322 -25.00 -24.80 14.20
C THR A 322 -24.45 -26.19 14.52
N ALA A 323 -23.68 -26.80 13.60
CA ALA A 323 -23.07 -28.11 13.84
C ALA A 323 -22.06 -28.08 15.00
N LEU A 324 -21.25 -27.02 15.10
CA LEU A 324 -20.26 -26.86 16.17
C LEU A 324 -20.89 -26.57 17.54
N SER A 325 -21.93 -25.73 17.58
CA SER A 325 -22.62 -25.37 18.83
C SER A 325 -23.52 -26.48 19.37
N GLY A 326 -23.94 -27.41 18.51
CA GLY A 326 -24.69 -28.61 18.90
C GLY A 326 -23.87 -29.70 19.58
N LEU A 327 -22.53 -29.59 19.59
CA LEU A 327 -21.66 -30.58 20.20
C LEU A 327 -21.66 -30.51 21.74
N GLY A 328 -21.54 -31.67 22.38
CA GLY A 328 -21.21 -31.77 23.79
C GLY A 328 -19.82 -31.20 24.11
N VAL A 329 -19.59 -30.78 25.36
CA VAL A 329 -18.33 -30.14 25.80
C VAL A 329 -17.09 -31.02 25.54
N ASP A 330 -17.24 -32.34 25.62
CA ASP A 330 -16.16 -33.32 25.41
C ASP A 330 -16.15 -33.96 24.01
N GLU A 331 -17.07 -33.56 23.12
CA GLU A 331 -17.14 -34.12 21.77
C GLU A 331 -16.04 -33.52 20.87
N THR A 332 -15.28 -34.40 20.22
CA THR A 332 -14.14 -34.05 19.35
C THR A 332 -14.40 -34.33 17.88
N GLU A 333 -15.57 -34.89 17.55
CA GLU A 333 -15.99 -35.23 16.20
C GLU A 333 -17.37 -34.64 15.88
N VAL A 334 -17.56 -34.23 14.64
CA VAL A 334 -18.82 -33.72 14.08
C VAL A 334 -19.39 -34.76 13.12
N ALA A 335 -20.70 -35.03 13.21
CA ALA A 335 -21.39 -35.91 12.28
C ALA A 335 -21.39 -35.30 10.86
N TRP A 336 -20.97 -36.09 9.86
CA TRP A 336 -20.93 -35.64 8.47
C TRP A 336 -22.31 -35.18 7.97
N SER A 337 -23.38 -35.86 8.39
CA SER A 337 -24.76 -35.49 8.04
C SER A 337 -25.13 -34.07 8.46
N ALA A 338 -24.51 -33.52 9.52
CA ALA A 338 -24.76 -32.16 9.99
C ALA A 338 -24.06 -31.08 9.16
N ILE A 339 -22.97 -31.42 8.45
CA ILE A 339 -22.14 -30.44 7.70
C ILE A 339 -22.09 -30.69 6.20
N SER A 340 -22.58 -31.84 5.72
CA SER A 340 -22.49 -32.26 4.31
C SER A 340 -23.04 -31.23 3.33
N GLY A 341 -24.14 -30.54 3.67
CA GLY A 341 -24.70 -29.44 2.88
C GLY A 341 -23.74 -28.24 2.78
N SER A 342 -23.22 -27.77 3.92
CA SER A 342 -22.23 -26.67 3.95
C SER A 342 -20.96 -27.03 3.16
N MET A 343 -20.50 -28.27 3.25
CA MET A 343 -19.32 -28.73 2.54
C MET A 343 -19.54 -28.78 1.02
N SER A 344 -20.71 -29.24 0.58
CA SER A 344 -21.08 -29.29 -0.85
C SER A 344 -21.24 -27.89 -1.45
N ASN A 345 -21.67 -26.91 -0.66
CA ASN A 345 -21.71 -25.51 -1.09
C ASN A 345 -20.31 -24.95 -1.32
N LEU A 346 -19.33 -25.28 -0.48
CA LEU A 346 -17.96 -24.77 -0.60
C LEU A 346 -17.25 -25.36 -1.82
N VAL A 347 -17.27 -26.69 -1.90
CA VAL A 347 -16.65 -27.46 -2.96
C VAL A 347 -17.66 -28.52 -3.34
N ASP A 348 -18.23 -28.41 -4.53
CA ASP A 348 -19.17 -29.40 -5.02
C ASP A 348 -18.44 -30.73 -5.25
N MET A 349 -18.61 -31.65 -4.28
CA MET A 349 -17.91 -32.93 -4.26
C MET A 349 -18.35 -33.87 -5.38
N ASP A 350 -19.48 -33.62 -6.06
CA ASP A 350 -19.98 -34.49 -7.12
C ASP A 350 -19.44 -34.09 -8.50
N THR A 351 -18.99 -32.85 -8.65
CA THR A 351 -18.33 -32.34 -9.88
C THR A 351 -16.80 -32.34 -9.81
N MET A 352 -16.21 -32.81 -8.71
CA MET A 352 -14.76 -32.88 -8.57
C MET A 352 -14.12 -33.88 -9.53
N VAL A 353 -12.99 -33.47 -10.11
CA VAL A 353 -12.12 -34.31 -10.94
C VAL A 353 -10.80 -34.49 -10.22
N LEU A 354 -10.40 -35.74 -10.00
CA LEU A 354 -9.18 -36.15 -9.33
C LEU A 354 -8.19 -36.70 -10.36
N ASN A 355 -7.05 -36.04 -10.56
CA ASN A 355 -6.01 -36.37 -11.55
C ASN A 355 -6.60 -36.69 -12.94
N GLY A 356 -7.60 -35.91 -13.37
CA GLY A 356 -8.30 -36.09 -14.65
C GLY A 356 -9.48 -37.08 -14.64
N THR A 357 -9.74 -37.76 -13.52
CA THR A 357 -10.84 -38.73 -13.37
C THR A 357 -11.95 -38.16 -12.46
N PRO A 358 -13.21 -38.06 -12.92
CA PRO A 358 -14.32 -37.64 -12.07
C PRO A 358 -14.45 -38.52 -10.82
N ILE A 359 -14.55 -37.92 -9.64
CA ILE A 359 -14.56 -38.66 -8.37
C ILE A 359 -15.74 -39.64 -8.26
N THR A 360 -16.87 -39.28 -8.88
CA THR A 360 -18.08 -40.10 -8.98
C THR A 360 -17.93 -41.34 -9.86
N SER A 361 -16.91 -41.38 -10.73
CA SER A 361 -16.63 -42.52 -11.61
C SER A 361 -15.68 -43.55 -10.99
N ILE A 362 -15.11 -43.25 -9.82
CA ILE A 362 -14.18 -44.14 -9.13
C ILE A 362 -14.97 -45.22 -8.40
N ASP A 363 -14.92 -46.45 -8.88
CA ASP A 363 -15.50 -47.61 -8.20
C ASP A 363 -14.64 -47.99 -6.99
N THR A 364 -14.99 -47.42 -5.84
CA THR A 364 -14.33 -47.72 -4.57
C THR A 364 -14.62 -49.13 -4.07
N SER A 365 -15.47 -49.93 -4.71
CA SER A 365 -15.62 -51.36 -4.38
C SER A 365 -14.62 -52.25 -5.11
N ASN A 366 -13.95 -51.72 -6.14
CA ASN A 366 -12.98 -52.42 -6.97
C ASN A 366 -11.54 -52.06 -6.59
N ASP A 367 -10.78 -53.03 -6.07
CA ASP A 367 -9.41 -52.80 -5.62
C ASP A 367 -8.44 -52.46 -6.76
N ASP A 368 -8.70 -52.95 -7.99
CA ASP A 368 -7.89 -52.61 -9.17
C ASP A 368 -8.10 -51.14 -9.58
N ALA A 369 -9.34 -50.64 -9.46
CA ALA A 369 -9.66 -49.24 -9.76
C ALA A 369 -8.96 -48.28 -8.79
N VAL A 370 -8.94 -48.64 -7.50
CA VAL A 370 -8.22 -47.86 -6.47
C VAL A 370 -6.71 -47.93 -6.67
N SER A 371 -6.17 -49.11 -7.03
CA SER A 371 -4.72 -49.26 -7.29
C SER A 371 -4.25 -48.46 -8.50
N ASN A 372 -5.05 -48.41 -9.57
CA ASN A 372 -4.77 -47.61 -10.76
C ASN A 372 -4.79 -46.11 -10.43
N LEU A 373 -5.80 -45.63 -9.69
CA LEU A 373 -5.87 -44.24 -9.25
C LEU A 373 -4.64 -43.84 -8.43
N ILE A 374 -4.22 -44.69 -7.48
CA ILE A 374 -3.02 -44.44 -6.67
C ILE A 374 -1.77 -44.40 -7.55
N SER A 375 -1.66 -45.30 -8.52
CA SER A 375 -0.55 -45.30 -9.48
C SER A 375 -0.51 -44.02 -10.31
N ASP A 376 -1.67 -43.52 -10.77
CA ASP A 376 -1.78 -42.27 -11.51
C ASP A 376 -1.40 -41.05 -10.67
N ILE A 377 -1.80 -41.03 -9.39
CA ILE A 377 -1.40 -40.00 -8.43
C ILE A 377 0.12 -39.97 -8.22
N PHE A 378 0.76 -41.14 -8.09
CA PHE A 378 2.21 -41.23 -7.97
C PHE A 378 2.93 -40.83 -9.26
N ASN A 379 2.42 -41.24 -10.42
CA ASN A 379 3.00 -40.90 -11.72
C ASN A 379 2.88 -39.41 -12.04
N ALA A 380 1.80 -38.75 -11.60
CA ALA A 380 1.61 -37.30 -11.73
C ALA A 380 2.48 -36.49 -10.75
N GLY A 381 3.10 -37.14 -9.77
CA GLY A 381 3.93 -36.48 -8.76
C GLY A 381 3.14 -35.72 -7.68
N GLY A 382 1.82 -35.92 -7.61
CA GLY A 382 0.94 -35.19 -6.70
C GLY A 382 -0.55 -35.50 -6.91
N LEU A 383 -1.35 -35.09 -5.92
CA LEU A 383 -2.80 -35.17 -5.96
C LEU A 383 -3.34 -33.86 -6.56
N GLU A 384 -4.05 -33.92 -7.68
CA GLU A 384 -4.66 -32.76 -8.33
C GLU A 384 -6.18 -32.88 -8.27
N LEU A 385 -6.82 -31.97 -7.54
CA LEU A 385 -8.27 -31.82 -7.51
C LEU A 385 -8.66 -30.62 -8.35
N THR A 386 -9.63 -30.80 -9.24
CA THR A 386 -10.28 -29.71 -9.97
C THR A 386 -11.74 -29.67 -9.59
N THR A 387 -12.25 -28.49 -9.22
CA THR A 387 -13.68 -28.26 -9.00
C THR A 387 -14.23 -27.30 -10.05
N THR A 388 -15.38 -27.68 -10.61
CA THR A 388 -16.22 -26.85 -11.48
C THR A 388 -17.55 -26.53 -10.77
N GLY A 389 -17.58 -26.54 -9.44
CA GLY A 389 -18.80 -26.27 -8.68
C GLY A 389 -18.53 -25.82 -7.24
N GLY A 390 -19.54 -25.18 -6.64
CA GLY A 390 -19.44 -24.56 -5.33
C GLY A 390 -18.82 -23.15 -5.35
N VAL A 391 -18.78 -22.53 -4.18
CA VAL A 391 -18.34 -21.14 -3.93
C VAL A 391 -16.99 -20.82 -4.57
N TYR A 392 -16.02 -21.74 -4.54
CA TYR A 392 -14.73 -21.51 -5.18
C TYR A 392 -14.82 -21.36 -6.70
N SER A 393 -15.65 -22.17 -7.35
CA SER A 393 -15.92 -22.06 -8.78
C SER A 393 -16.72 -20.79 -9.09
N GLU A 394 -17.69 -20.44 -8.23
CA GLU A 394 -18.45 -19.19 -8.35
C GLU A 394 -17.55 -17.95 -8.31
N ILE A 395 -16.59 -17.86 -7.37
CA ILE A 395 -15.59 -16.77 -7.35
C ILE A 395 -14.72 -16.77 -8.62
N SER A 396 -14.38 -17.96 -9.15
CA SER A 396 -13.61 -18.06 -10.38
C SER A 396 -14.37 -17.57 -11.62
N ASN A 397 -15.71 -17.58 -11.61
CA ASN A 397 -16.54 -16.97 -12.67
C ASN A 397 -16.28 -15.46 -12.82
N PHE A 398 -15.82 -14.79 -11.76
CA PHE A 398 -15.41 -13.38 -11.80
C PHE A 398 -13.92 -13.21 -12.11
N THR A 399 -13.08 -14.01 -11.46
CA THR A 399 -11.63 -13.78 -11.35
C THR A 399 -10.77 -14.60 -12.32
N GLY A 400 -11.39 -15.55 -13.03
CA GLY A 400 -10.69 -16.61 -13.75
C GLY A 400 -10.19 -17.71 -12.82
N GLY A 401 -9.81 -18.84 -13.41
CA GLY A 401 -9.34 -20.00 -12.64
C GLY A 401 -8.12 -19.69 -11.77
N PHE A 402 -8.04 -20.38 -10.63
CA PHE A 402 -6.92 -20.32 -9.70
C PHE A 402 -6.61 -21.68 -9.10
N THR A 403 -5.34 -21.89 -8.75
CA THR A 403 -4.83 -23.13 -8.18
C THR A 403 -4.13 -22.82 -6.86
N ALA A 404 -4.45 -23.60 -5.84
CA ALA A 404 -3.74 -23.64 -4.56
C ALA A 404 -2.89 -24.90 -4.49
N SER A 405 -1.71 -24.81 -3.89
CA SER A 405 -0.79 -25.94 -3.75
C SER A 405 -0.36 -26.07 -2.29
N PHE A 406 -0.51 -27.27 -1.74
CA PHE A 406 -0.25 -27.57 -0.33
C PHE A 406 0.32 -28.98 -0.18
N LYS A 407 0.78 -29.31 1.02
CA LYS A 407 1.19 -30.67 1.36
C LYS A 407 0.12 -31.31 2.22
N LEU A 408 -0.32 -32.51 1.85
CA LEU A 408 -1.16 -33.34 2.69
C LEU A 408 -0.29 -33.98 3.79
N PRO A 409 -0.54 -33.70 5.09
CA PRO A 409 0.24 -34.29 6.17
C PRO A 409 0.10 -35.81 6.17
N GLU A 410 -1.12 -36.28 5.99
CA GLU A 410 -1.48 -37.68 5.93
C GLU A 410 -2.73 -37.84 5.05
N LEU A 411 -2.73 -38.81 4.16
CA LEU A 411 -3.90 -39.25 3.40
C LEU A 411 -3.97 -40.77 3.52
N THR A 412 -5.08 -41.27 4.06
CA THR A 412 -5.37 -42.70 4.09
C THR A 412 -6.46 -42.98 3.06
N VAL A 413 -6.24 -44.01 2.24
CA VAL A 413 -7.22 -44.52 1.28
C VAL A 413 -7.23 -46.04 1.44
N LYS A 414 -8.35 -46.62 1.89
CA LYS A 414 -8.52 -48.07 2.10
C LYS A 414 -7.33 -48.73 2.86
N GLY A 415 -6.82 -48.06 3.89
CA GLY A 415 -5.73 -48.58 4.73
C GLY A 415 -4.30 -48.39 4.19
N MET A 416 -4.12 -47.76 3.03
CA MET A 416 -2.83 -47.25 2.58
C MET A 416 -2.66 -45.78 2.99
N THR A 417 -1.59 -45.48 3.71
CA THR A 417 -1.30 -44.13 4.20
C THR A 417 -0.11 -43.53 3.46
N VAL A 418 -0.32 -42.37 2.83
CA VAL A 418 0.76 -41.53 2.29
C VAL A 418 0.93 -40.29 3.16
N LYS A 419 2.19 -39.93 3.45
CA LYS A 419 2.54 -38.81 4.34
C LYS A 419 3.33 -37.75 3.59
N ASN A 420 3.11 -36.49 3.95
CA ASN A 420 3.78 -35.32 3.37
C ASN A 420 3.74 -35.29 1.83
N PHE A 421 2.58 -35.61 1.25
CA PHE A 421 2.42 -35.76 -0.19
C PHE A 421 1.97 -34.44 -0.85
N PRO A 422 2.52 -34.04 -2.01
CA PRO A 422 2.08 -32.84 -2.72
C PRO A 422 0.62 -32.94 -3.17
N ALA A 423 -0.14 -31.88 -2.99
CA ALA A 423 -1.49 -31.76 -3.48
C ALA A 423 -1.77 -30.35 -4.02
N ALA A 424 -2.65 -30.27 -5.02
CA ALA A 424 -3.12 -29.02 -5.58
C ALA A 424 -4.64 -29.09 -5.75
N MET A 425 -5.30 -27.97 -5.51
CA MET A 425 -6.72 -27.80 -5.77
C MET A 425 -6.94 -26.61 -6.70
N THR A 426 -7.63 -26.85 -7.81
CA THR A 426 -7.90 -25.87 -8.86
C THR A 426 -9.40 -25.58 -8.92
N ALA A 427 -9.77 -24.31 -8.77
CA ALA A 427 -11.12 -23.84 -9.03
C ALA A 427 -11.20 -23.34 -10.48
N GLN A 428 -12.15 -23.87 -11.23
CA GLN A 428 -12.37 -23.50 -12.64
C GLN A 428 -13.67 -22.73 -12.82
N PRO A 429 -13.68 -21.71 -13.69
CA PRO A 429 -14.89 -20.97 -14.01
C PRO A 429 -15.83 -21.81 -14.88
N ASN A 430 -17.12 -21.66 -14.60
CA ASN A 430 -18.21 -22.21 -15.39
C ASN A 430 -18.82 -21.18 -16.37
N VAL A 431 -18.43 -19.91 -16.23
CA VAL A 431 -18.87 -18.81 -17.09
C VAL A 431 -17.74 -18.40 -18.03
N THR A 432 -18.02 -18.30 -19.33
CA THR A 432 -17.08 -17.85 -20.36
C THR A 432 -17.77 -16.87 -21.32
N PRO A 433 -17.26 -15.64 -21.50
CA PRO A 433 -16.12 -15.04 -20.78
C PRO A 433 -16.42 -14.81 -19.29
N GLN A 434 -15.39 -14.81 -18.45
CA GLN A 434 -15.55 -14.51 -17.02
C GLN A 434 -16.08 -13.09 -16.82
N TYR A 435 -16.88 -12.84 -15.78
CA TYR A 435 -17.51 -11.54 -15.53
C TYR A 435 -16.47 -10.42 -15.41
N GLY A 436 -15.37 -10.63 -14.68
CA GLY A 436 -14.32 -9.63 -14.54
C GLY A 436 -13.70 -9.23 -15.88
N ALA A 437 -13.40 -10.20 -16.74
CA ALA A 437 -12.84 -9.96 -18.08
C ALA A 437 -13.87 -9.30 -19.03
N ALA A 438 -15.12 -9.74 -18.99
CA ALA A 438 -16.21 -9.18 -19.80
C ALA A 438 -16.48 -7.72 -19.44
N LEU A 439 -16.64 -7.42 -18.14
CA LEU A 439 -16.87 -6.06 -17.64
C LEU A 439 -15.65 -5.14 -17.86
N THR A 440 -14.42 -5.66 -17.72
CA THR A 440 -13.21 -4.92 -18.10
C THR A 440 -13.23 -4.49 -19.56
N SER A 441 -13.67 -5.38 -20.45
CA SER A 441 -13.77 -5.10 -21.88
C SER A 441 -14.82 -4.02 -22.17
N VAL A 442 -15.93 -4.00 -21.43
CA VAL A 442 -16.95 -2.94 -21.52
C VAL A 442 -16.40 -1.61 -20.98
N MET A 443 -15.79 -1.60 -19.78
CA MET A 443 -15.22 -0.38 -19.21
C MET A 443 -14.09 0.22 -20.06
N ALA A 444 -13.38 -0.59 -20.85
CA ALA A 444 -12.38 -0.08 -21.77
C ALA A 444 -12.98 0.92 -22.78
N THR A 445 -14.26 0.82 -23.11
CA THR A 445 -14.95 1.77 -24.00
C THR A 445 -15.47 3.02 -23.28
N PHE A 446 -15.45 3.05 -21.95
CA PHE A 446 -15.97 4.17 -21.19
C PHE A 446 -15.05 5.39 -21.28
N ALA A 447 -15.65 6.54 -21.50
CA ALA A 447 -14.99 7.84 -21.51
C ALA A 447 -15.82 8.84 -20.70
N ALA A 448 -15.16 9.63 -19.87
CA ALA A 448 -15.78 10.75 -19.16
C ALA A 448 -15.62 12.03 -20.00
N LYS A 449 -16.56 12.97 -19.81
CA LYS A 449 -16.55 14.27 -20.50
C LYS A 449 -15.28 15.04 -20.13
N ALA A 450 -14.53 15.50 -21.12
CA ALA A 450 -13.45 16.44 -20.88
C ALA A 450 -14.05 17.83 -20.59
N THR A 451 -13.61 18.49 -19.52
CA THR A 451 -13.93 19.90 -19.26
C THR A 451 -12.95 20.80 -20.03
N ASP A 452 -13.44 21.89 -20.61
CA ASP A 452 -12.62 22.90 -21.31
C ASP A 452 -11.62 23.62 -20.37
N ALA A 453 -11.79 23.46 -19.06
CA ALA A 453 -10.80 23.82 -18.05
C ALA A 453 -10.09 22.54 -17.60
N ALA A 454 -8.80 22.43 -17.91
CA ALA A 454 -7.93 21.42 -17.32
C ALA A 454 -8.02 21.54 -15.79
N SER A 455 -8.62 20.56 -15.11
CA SER A 455 -8.45 20.44 -13.66
C SER A 455 -6.95 20.20 -13.42
N SER A 456 -6.38 20.92 -12.46
CA SER A 456 -4.99 20.75 -12.04
C SER A 456 -4.87 19.75 -10.89
N ALA A 457 -5.85 18.84 -10.78
CA ALA A 457 -5.86 17.78 -9.79
C ALA A 457 -4.73 16.76 -10.03
N LEU A 458 -4.15 16.26 -8.94
CA LEU A 458 -3.06 15.30 -9.02
C LEU A 458 -3.56 13.90 -9.39
N THR A 459 -2.82 13.22 -10.25
CA THR A 459 -3.14 11.87 -10.77
C THR A 459 -2.24 10.80 -10.20
N ASP A 460 -0.97 11.14 -10.01
CA ASP A 460 0.06 10.28 -9.45
C ASP A 460 0.79 11.07 -8.38
N LEU A 461 0.87 10.50 -7.18
CA LEU A 461 1.56 11.10 -6.05
C LEU A 461 2.99 10.51 -5.94
N TYR A 462 3.92 11.36 -5.55
CA TYR A 462 5.35 11.05 -5.42
C TYR A 462 5.92 11.52 -4.07
N GLY A 463 5.22 12.43 -3.41
CA GLY A 463 5.63 13.00 -2.13
C GLY A 463 4.52 13.82 -1.49
N TYR A 464 4.84 14.41 -0.34
CA TYR A 464 3.97 15.37 0.33
C TYR A 464 4.77 16.48 0.99
N LYS A 465 4.14 17.66 1.14
CA LYS A 465 4.72 18.83 1.78
C LYS A 465 3.82 19.27 2.92
N ILE A 466 4.42 19.60 4.06
CA ILE A 466 3.74 20.20 5.22
C ILE A 466 4.30 21.59 5.45
N ASP A 467 3.44 22.61 5.43
CA ASP A 467 3.80 23.98 5.77
C ASP A 467 3.54 24.24 7.26
N LEU A 468 4.58 24.67 7.99
CA LEU A 468 4.55 24.91 9.43
C LEU A 468 4.93 26.36 9.74
N ALA A 469 4.32 26.89 10.80
CA ALA A 469 4.66 28.17 11.39
C ALA A 469 5.26 27.95 12.78
N PHE A 470 6.30 28.71 13.11
CA PHE A 470 7.00 28.68 14.38
C PHE A 470 7.10 30.08 14.97
N ARG A 471 6.99 30.19 16.29
CA ARG A 471 7.37 31.39 17.04
C ARG A 471 8.03 31.00 18.35
N THR A 472 8.90 31.86 18.85
CA THR A 472 9.53 31.68 20.16
C THR A 472 9.42 32.97 20.98
N ASN A 473 9.36 32.85 22.29
CA ASN A 473 9.45 33.99 23.20
C ASN A 473 10.89 34.31 23.63
N ALA A 474 11.88 33.50 23.24
CA ALA A 474 13.28 33.68 23.58
C ALA A 474 14.00 34.57 22.56
N ALA A 475 14.88 35.46 23.03
CA ALA A 475 15.72 36.29 22.17
C ALA A 475 16.95 35.50 21.67
N GLY A 476 17.33 35.70 20.40
CA GLY A 476 18.51 35.06 19.81
C GLY A 476 18.41 33.54 19.66
N SER A 477 17.20 32.98 19.67
CA SER A 477 16.97 31.55 19.53
C SER A 477 16.93 31.12 18.06
N TYR A 478 17.12 29.84 17.81
CA TYR A 478 17.01 29.23 16.50
C TYR A 478 16.34 27.86 16.60
N LEU A 479 15.69 27.43 15.52
CA LEU A 479 14.95 26.17 15.41
C LEU A 479 15.93 25.01 15.21
N LYS A 480 15.74 23.94 15.95
CA LYS A 480 16.46 22.67 15.85
C LYS A 480 15.52 21.51 15.56
N LEU A 481 15.96 20.54 14.75
CA LEU A 481 15.34 19.22 14.73
C LEU A 481 15.77 18.45 15.99
N GLN A 482 14.81 17.96 16.77
CA GLN A 482 15.10 17.12 17.92
C GLN A 482 15.26 15.67 17.45
N THR A 483 16.50 15.20 17.34
CA THR A 483 16.83 13.85 16.86
C THR A 483 16.91 12.79 17.98
N ALA A 484 17.19 13.22 19.23
CA ALA A 484 17.31 12.36 20.40
C ALA A 484 16.19 12.59 21.41
N GLU A 485 15.94 11.58 22.26
CA GLU A 485 15.02 11.71 23.38
C GLU A 485 15.53 12.75 24.38
N THR A 486 14.67 13.64 24.85
CA THR A 486 15.07 14.66 25.85
C THR A 486 13.97 14.86 26.87
N ASP A 487 14.35 14.82 28.15
CA ASP A 487 13.45 15.11 29.27
C ASP A 487 13.10 16.60 29.27
N ARG A 488 11.80 16.90 29.23
CA ARG A 488 11.25 18.25 29.06
C ARG A 488 10.88 18.91 30.39
N ILE A 489 11.03 18.22 31.53
CA ILE A 489 10.44 18.64 32.81
C ILE A 489 11.48 18.78 33.93
N TYR A 490 12.51 17.93 34.02
CA TYR A 490 13.41 17.91 35.20
C TYR A 490 14.88 18.20 34.85
N SER A 491 15.52 19.16 35.53
CA SER A 491 16.95 19.47 35.36
C SER A 491 17.88 18.77 36.36
N GLN A 492 17.39 17.93 37.27
CA GLN A 492 18.24 17.27 38.27
C GLN A 492 17.85 15.82 38.52
N ASN A 493 18.85 14.93 38.37
CA ASN A 493 18.99 13.59 38.95
C ASN A 493 17.72 13.00 39.58
N GLY A 494 16.87 12.48 38.70
CA GLY A 494 15.79 11.58 39.06
C GLY A 494 15.21 11.07 37.76
N ALA A 495 15.63 9.88 37.33
CA ALA A 495 14.99 9.15 36.25
C ALA A 495 13.54 8.83 36.66
N GLY A 496 12.65 9.81 36.51
CA GLY A 496 11.22 9.57 36.37
C GLY A 496 11.03 8.91 35.01
N SER A 497 10.36 7.76 34.98
CA SER A 497 10.22 6.87 33.83
C SER A 497 9.42 7.42 32.65
N GLU A 498 9.23 8.74 32.55
CA GLU A 498 8.40 9.37 31.55
C GLU A 498 9.23 10.44 30.84
N THR A 499 9.98 10.02 29.83
CA THR A 499 10.68 10.91 28.91
C THR A 499 9.66 11.40 27.89
N TRP A 500 9.06 12.58 28.09
CA TRP A 500 7.92 13.09 27.27
C TRP A 500 8.31 13.64 25.87
N GLY A 501 9.47 13.26 25.32
CA GLY A 501 9.89 13.65 23.97
C GLY A 501 10.74 12.57 23.32
N GLY A 502 10.12 11.66 22.56
CA GLY A 502 10.76 10.51 21.90
C GLY A 502 11.63 10.82 20.67
N GLY A 503 11.97 12.10 20.41
CA GLY A 503 12.74 12.52 19.24
C GLY A 503 11.98 12.39 17.92
N SER A 504 12.64 12.75 16.81
CA SER A 504 12.10 12.62 15.45
C SER A 504 12.40 11.22 14.90
N TYR A 505 11.39 10.52 14.37
CA TYR A 505 11.54 9.15 13.87
C TYR A 505 10.53 8.85 12.76
N MET A 506 10.77 7.77 12.01
CA MET A 506 9.78 7.14 11.14
C MET A 506 9.65 5.66 11.49
N GLU A 507 8.42 5.16 11.48
CA GLU A 507 8.10 3.76 11.74
C GLU A 507 7.34 3.17 10.56
N PHE A 508 7.68 1.95 10.17
CA PHE A 508 7.00 1.21 9.12
C PHE A 508 6.42 -0.07 9.65
N GLU A 509 5.17 -0.33 9.29
CA GLU A 509 4.49 -1.58 9.58
C GLU A 509 4.76 -2.58 8.43
N LEU A 510 5.35 -3.72 8.78
CA LEU A 510 5.56 -4.83 7.87
C LEU A 510 4.31 -5.70 7.91
N ALA A 511 3.33 -5.41 7.04
CA ALA A 511 2.15 -6.25 6.90
C ALA A 511 2.56 -7.70 6.50
N THR A 512 1.80 -8.67 6.99
CA THR A 512 2.04 -10.10 6.77
C THR A 512 2.10 -10.40 5.27
N VAL A 513 3.28 -10.82 4.81
CA VAL A 513 3.74 -11.23 3.46
C VAL A 513 4.01 -10.12 2.43
N GLY A 514 5.28 -9.96 2.02
CA GLY A 514 5.68 -9.25 0.79
C GLY A 514 7.15 -8.82 0.73
N TYR A 515 7.60 -8.03 1.71
CA TYR A 515 8.97 -7.52 1.81
C TYR A 515 9.79 -8.37 2.79
N THR A 516 11.07 -8.61 2.48
CA THR A 516 12.02 -8.97 3.53
C THR A 516 12.35 -7.74 4.39
N LYS A 517 12.88 -7.96 5.59
CA LYS A 517 13.30 -6.86 6.46
C LYS A 517 14.39 -6.02 5.81
N GLU A 518 15.30 -6.67 5.08
CA GLU A 518 16.37 -6.02 4.33
C GLU A 518 15.79 -5.13 3.23
N GLN A 519 14.89 -5.66 2.39
CA GLN A 519 14.23 -4.85 1.35
C GLN A 519 13.47 -3.65 1.92
N ALA A 520 12.80 -3.84 3.06
CA ALA A 520 12.13 -2.74 3.73
C ALA A 520 13.11 -1.69 4.27
N LYS A 521 14.27 -2.11 4.80
CA LYS A 521 15.33 -1.18 5.22
C LYS A 521 15.89 -0.41 4.03
N ASP A 522 16.10 -1.05 2.90
CA ASP A 522 16.64 -0.40 1.70
C ASP A 522 15.66 0.66 1.17
N VAL A 523 14.37 0.33 1.05
CA VAL A 523 13.33 1.31 0.69
C VAL A 523 13.22 2.45 1.71
N MET A 524 13.27 2.14 3.01
CA MET A 524 13.28 3.16 4.07
C MET A 524 14.51 4.08 3.97
N SER A 525 15.68 3.51 3.65
CA SER A 525 16.94 4.26 3.51
C SER A 525 16.91 5.27 2.37
N ALA A 526 16.00 5.11 1.41
CA ALA A 526 15.80 6.03 0.29
C ALA A 526 14.81 7.17 0.58
N ILE A 527 14.17 7.21 1.74
CA ILE A 527 13.28 8.32 2.11
C ILE A 527 14.11 9.56 2.47
N ARG A 528 13.66 10.72 1.99
CA ARG A 528 14.29 12.02 2.26
C ARG A 528 13.29 12.96 2.89
N ILE A 529 13.73 13.68 3.91
CA ILE A 529 12.98 14.77 4.54
C ILE A 529 13.75 16.06 4.30
N VAL A 530 13.18 16.95 3.50
CA VAL A 530 13.80 18.22 3.10
C VAL A 530 13.11 19.37 3.83
N PHE A 531 13.87 20.10 4.63
CA PHE A 531 13.44 21.31 5.30
C PHE A 531 13.83 22.52 4.46
N MET A 532 12.85 23.34 4.09
CA MET A 532 13.04 24.46 3.17
C MET A 532 12.19 25.66 3.53
N ALA A 533 12.54 26.81 2.96
CA ALA A 533 11.73 28.02 3.04
C ALA A 533 10.33 27.75 2.48
N THR A 534 9.30 28.23 3.18
CA THR A 534 7.94 28.22 2.63
C THR A 534 7.86 29.26 1.52
N ALA A 535 7.72 28.78 0.28
CA ALA A 535 7.53 29.64 -0.88
C ALA A 535 6.03 29.86 -1.11
N ASP A 536 5.62 31.12 -1.22
CA ASP A 536 4.32 31.50 -1.76
C ASP A 536 4.37 31.32 -3.29
N ASN A 537 3.96 30.15 -3.75
CA ASN A 537 3.54 29.80 -5.12
C ASN A 537 4.35 30.27 -6.34
N ASP A 538 5.56 30.85 -6.27
CA ASP A 538 6.36 31.12 -7.50
C ASP A 538 7.86 31.51 -7.35
N THR A 539 8.56 31.15 -6.26
CA THR A 539 10.01 31.41 -6.19
C THR A 539 10.79 30.26 -5.56
N ASN A 540 12.03 30.11 -6.02
CA ASN A 540 12.96 29.05 -5.61
C ASN A 540 13.09 28.96 -4.08
N ALA A 541 12.58 27.89 -3.47
CA ALA A 541 12.67 27.67 -2.03
C ALA A 541 14.12 27.33 -1.63
N ALA A 542 14.68 28.08 -0.69
CA ALA A 542 16.00 27.77 -0.12
C ALA A 542 15.88 26.50 0.74
N ILE A 543 16.77 25.53 0.51
CA ILE A 543 16.88 24.36 1.38
C ILE A 543 17.66 24.78 2.63
N TYR A 544 17.04 24.59 3.79
CA TYR A 544 17.70 24.78 5.07
C TYR A 544 18.54 23.56 5.43
N ALA A 545 17.95 22.37 5.29
CA ALA A 545 18.64 21.13 5.60
C ALA A 545 17.90 19.89 5.09
N ILE A 546 18.59 18.75 5.11
CA ILE A 546 18.04 17.43 4.74
C ILE A 546 18.27 16.46 5.89
N ALA A 547 17.25 15.68 6.22
CA ALA A 547 17.31 14.57 7.14
C ALA A 547 17.05 13.24 6.42
N VAL A 548 17.70 12.19 6.93
CA VAL A 548 17.57 10.79 6.51
C VAL A 548 17.25 9.93 7.72
N LEU A 549 16.80 8.69 7.47
CA LEU A 549 16.61 7.71 8.53
C LEU A 549 17.94 7.10 8.96
N ASP A 550 18.16 6.99 10.27
CA ASP A 550 19.33 6.35 10.85
C ASP A 550 19.17 4.82 10.85
N MET A 551 19.36 4.24 9.67
CA MET A 551 19.15 2.81 9.46
C MET A 551 20.18 1.94 10.20
N ASP A 552 21.34 2.47 10.55
CA ASP A 552 22.38 1.78 11.33
C ASP A 552 21.92 1.50 12.77
N ASN A 553 21.06 2.37 13.32
CA ASN A 553 20.54 2.30 14.68
C ASN A 553 19.02 2.05 14.73
N CYS A 554 18.43 1.53 13.65
CA CYS A 554 17.00 1.24 13.62
C CYS A 554 16.62 0.13 14.60
N VAL A 555 15.44 0.26 15.20
CA VAL A 555 14.84 -0.73 16.10
C VAL A 555 13.88 -1.59 15.29
N GLU A 556 14.16 -2.88 15.26
CA GLU A 556 13.28 -3.86 14.65
C GLU A 556 12.29 -4.43 15.69
N SER A 557 11.04 -4.58 15.28
CA SER A 557 10.03 -5.34 16.02
C SER A 557 9.53 -6.51 15.17
N ALA A 558 8.67 -7.36 15.75
CA ALA A 558 8.04 -8.45 15.01
C ALA A 558 7.16 -7.95 13.84
N ASN A 559 6.65 -6.72 13.94
CA ASN A 559 5.62 -6.19 13.04
C ASN A 559 6.07 -4.91 12.29
N GLY A 560 7.32 -4.48 12.43
CA GLY A 560 7.75 -3.21 11.84
C GLY A 560 9.19 -2.79 12.14
N ILE A 561 9.62 -1.71 11.50
CA ILE A 561 10.96 -1.11 11.63
C ILE A 561 10.79 0.36 12.03
N LYS A 562 11.48 0.79 13.07
CA LYS A 562 11.50 2.18 13.54
C LYS A 562 12.90 2.75 13.45
N ALA A 563 13.08 3.87 12.78
CA ALA A 563 14.37 4.55 12.65
C ALA A 563 14.25 6.01 13.06
N THR A 564 15.21 6.51 13.84
CA THR A 564 15.31 7.94 14.18
C THR A 564 15.76 8.74 12.96
N LEU A 565 15.45 10.03 12.93
CA LEU A 565 15.95 10.93 11.89
C LEU A 565 17.31 11.49 12.30
N LYS A 566 18.22 11.60 11.33
CA LYS A 566 19.49 12.29 11.48
C LYS A 566 19.72 13.31 10.37
N MET A 567 20.39 14.40 10.73
CA MET A 567 20.75 15.48 9.81
C MET A 567 22.06 15.14 9.11
N VAL A 568 22.12 15.39 7.81
CA VAL A 568 23.28 15.06 6.97
C VAL A 568 23.79 16.28 6.23
N ASP A 569 25.09 16.28 5.96
CA ASP A 569 25.64 17.12 4.90
C ASP A 569 25.12 16.63 3.55
N PHE A 570 25.00 17.54 2.59
CA PHE A 570 24.52 17.18 1.26
C PHE A 570 25.10 18.10 0.21
N GLU A 571 25.24 17.55 -0.99
CA GLU A 571 25.65 18.28 -2.18
C GLU A 571 24.78 17.88 -3.37
N PHE A 572 24.64 18.78 -4.34
CA PHE A 572 23.99 18.48 -5.60
C PHE A 572 25.04 18.26 -6.67
N ILE A 573 25.07 17.07 -7.26
CA ILE A 573 26.04 16.69 -8.28
C ILE A 573 25.34 16.70 -9.63
N ALA A 574 25.96 17.30 -10.65
CA ALA A 574 25.42 17.26 -12.01
C ALA A 574 25.30 15.82 -12.52
N ASP A 575 24.15 15.48 -13.09
CA ASP A 575 23.81 14.17 -13.65
C ASP A 575 23.49 14.29 -15.16
N GLY A 576 24.43 14.86 -15.91
CA GLY A 576 24.31 15.04 -17.36
C GLY A 576 23.07 15.84 -17.76
N SER A 577 22.26 15.27 -18.66
CA SER A 577 21.02 15.88 -19.14
C SER A 577 19.83 15.74 -18.17
N ASN A 578 19.98 14.97 -17.09
CA ASN A 578 18.94 14.68 -16.10
C ASN A 578 18.98 15.63 -14.88
N GLY A 579 19.62 16.79 -15.03
CA GLY A 579 19.71 17.81 -13.99
C GLY A 579 20.78 17.48 -12.94
N TYR A 580 20.39 17.58 -11.67
CA TYR A 580 21.28 17.32 -10.54
C TYR A 580 20.71 16.19 -9.68
N LYS A 581 21.60 15.35 -9.15
CA LYS A 581 21.27 14.34 -8.15
C LYS A 581 21.65 14.84 -6.76
N LEU A 582 20.85 14.46 -5.77
CA LEU A 582 21.18 14.66 -4.37
C LEU A 582 22.24 13.64 -3.96
N ASN A 583 23.37 14.10 -3.45
CA ASN A 583 24.38 13.25 -2.84
C ASN A 583 24.38 13.47 -1.33
N ILE A 584 24.14 12.41 -0.58
CA ILE A 584 24.15 12.40 0.88
C ILE A 584 25.59 12.27 1.38
N GLY A 585 25.99 13.24 2.21
CA GLY A 585 27.30 13.31 2.86
C GLY A 585 27.29 12.69 4.26
N ALA A 586 28.25 13.10 5.08
CA ALA A 586 28.37 12.61 6.45
C ALA A 586 27.27 13.15 7.37
N ASP A 587 27.06 12.47 8.49
CA ASP A 587 26.19 12.94 9.56
C ASP A 587 26.70 14.29 10.11
N LYS A 588 25.80 15.26 10.28
CA LYS A 588 26.16 16.56 10.87
C LYS A 588 26.51 16.37 12.34
N THR A 589 27.60 17.00 12.78
CA THR A 589 28.09 16.94 14.16
C THR A 589 28.37 18.33 14.73
N GLY A 590 28.24 18.49 16.06
CA GLY A 590 28.42 19.76 16.77
C GLY A 590 27.13 20.43 17.25
N ASP A 591 27.26 21.55 17.99
CA ASP A 591 26.15 22.19 18.72
C ASP A 591 25.02 22.77 17.82
N GLU A 592 25.37 23.05 16.57
CA GLU A 592 24.51 23.57 15.51
C GLU A 592 24.13 22.48 14.47
N ALA A 593 24.51 21.22 14.68
CA ALA A 593 24.29 20.13 13.72
C ALA A 593 22.82 19.96 13.31
N ASN A 594 21.93 20.28 14.24
CA ASN A 594 20.49 20.17 14.07
C ASN A 594 19.80 21.51 13.76
N LYS A 595 20.53 22.61 13.55
CA LYS A 595 19.97 23.92 13.25
C LYS A 595 19.23 23.91 11.89
N LEU A 596 18.02 24.46 11.88
CA LEU A 596 17.18 24.62 10.71
C LEU A 596 17.08 26.09 10.27
N MET A 597 16.72 27.00 11.18
CA MET A 597 16.61 28.42 10.88
C MET A 597 16.70 29.29 12.13
N ASP A 598 17.04 30.56 11.99
CA ASP A 598 16.97 31.53 13.08
C ASP A 598 15.51 31.87 13.43
N LEU A 599 15.22 32.05 14.73
CA LEU A 599 13.89 32.39 15.24
C LEU A 599 13.91 33.77 15.91
N PRO A 600 13.46 34.83 15.23
CA PRO A 600 13.32 36.14 15.86
C PRO A 600 12.27 36.09 16.98
N GLN A 601 12.58 36.78 18.09
CA GLN A 601 11.70 36.80 19.26
C GLN A 601 10.31 37.33 18.90
N SER A 602 9.29 36.57 19.29
CA SER A 602 7.86 36.87 19.13
C SER A 602 7.42 37.14 17.69
N GLN A 603 8.15 36.64 16.70
CA GLN A 603 7.78 36.72 15.29
C GLN A 603 7.42 35.34 14.75
N GLN A 604 6.41 35.31 13.88
CA GLN A 604 6.09 34.13 13.10
C GLN A 604 7.16 33.92 12.03
N THR A 605 7.70 32.72 11.98
CA THR A 605 8.58 32.22 10.93
C THR A 605 7.96 30.97 10.32
N THR A 606 8.27 30.66 9.07
CA THR A 606 7.63 29.55 8.35
C THR A 606 8.66 28.60 7.73
N MET A 607 8.31 27.33 7.71
CA MET A 607 9.11 26.26 7.10
C MET A 607 8.19 25.28 6.38
N SER A 608 8.64 24.80 5.23
CA SER A 608 8.02 23.66 4.56
C SER A 608 8.88 22.42 4.77
N THR A 609 8.23 21.30 5.07
CA THR A 609 8.85 19.97 5.16
C THR A 609 8.34 19.11 4.02
N LEU A 610 9.21 18.77 3.07
CA LEU A 610 8.92 17.86 1.95
C LEU A 610 9.43 16.46 2.27
N VAL A 611 8.59 15.46 2.04
CA VAL A 611 8.92 14.05 2.21
C VAL A 611 8.67 13.34 0.88
N TYR A 612 9.67 12.60 0.40
CA TYR A 612 9.59 11.84 -0.85
C TYR A 612 10.50 10.61 -0.81
N LEU A 613 10.24 9.66 -1.71
CA LEU A 613 11.09 8.49 -1.95
C LEU A 613 12.09 8.81 -3.07
N ASP A 614 13.38 8.81 -2.73
CA ASP A 614 14.46 9.19 -3.63
C ASP A 614 14.79 8.06 -4.61
N GLY A 615 14.40 8.29 -5.86
CA GLY A 615 14.58 7.39 -6.98
C GLY A 615 16.02 7.23 -7.45
N ASP A 616 17.00 7.83 -6.78
CA ASP A 616 18.42 7.55 -7.04
C ASP A 616 18.99 6.48 -6.10
N TYR A 617 18.23 6.06 -5.08
CA TYR A 617 18.69 5.21 -3.97
C TYR A 617 17.87 3.92 -3.77
N VAL A 618 17.08 3.47 -4.74
CA VAL A 618 16.21 2.26 -4.65
C VAL A 618 16.54 1.20 -5.71
N GLU A 619 17.12 0.12 -5.26
CA GLU A 619 17.37 -1.13 -5.96
C GLU A 619 16.16 -1.74 -6.69
N ASN A 620 16.34 -2.36 -7.85
CA ASN A 620 15.40 -3.40 -8.31
C ASN A 620 15.25 -4.54 -7.31
N ALA A 621 16.33 -4.83 -6.58
CA ALA A 621 16.38 -5.86 -5.56
C ALA A 621 15.52 -5.50 -4.33
N ASP A 622 15.22 -4.21 -4.15
CA ASP A 622 14.51 -3.66 -3.00
C ASP A 622 12.99 -3.79 -3.17
N VAL A 623 12.56 -4.26 -4.35
CA VAL A 623 11.16 -4.42 -4.73
C VAL A 623 10.62 -5.78 -4.26
N ALA A 624 9.52 -5.75 -3.50
CA ALA A 624 8.79 -6.96 -3.14
C ALA A 624 8.24 -7.69 -4.38
N THR A 625 8.17 -9.01 -4.33
CA THR A 625 7.53 -9.78 -5.41
C THR A 625 6.01 -9.58 -5.36
N GLY A 626 5.49 -8.75 -6.27
CA GLY A 626 4.06 -8.38 -6.38
C GLY A 626 3.77 -6.93 -5.99
N ALA A 627 2.60 -6.41 -6.39
CA ALA A 627 2.17 -5.03 -6.08
C ALA A 627 1.85 -4.86 -4.59
N LYS A 628 2.88 -4.59 -3.77
CA LYS A 628 2.77 -4.42 -2.33
C LYS A 628 3.51 -3.16 -1.89
N SER A 629 2.90 -2.41 -1.00
CA SER A 629 3.42 -1.16 -0.44
C SER A 629 3.73 -1.28 1.06
N LEU A 630 4.66 -0.46 1.55
CA LEU A 630 4.99 -0.35 2.98
C LEU A 630 4.13 0.74 3.62
N ASN A 631 3.55 0.50 4.80
CA ASN A 631 2.79 1.52 5.52
C ASN A 631 3.64 2.23 6.58
N GLY A 632 3.70 3.56 6.57
CA GLY A 632 4.61 4.34 7.41
C GLY A 632 3.95 5.35 8.36
N LYS A 633 4.64 5.75 9.43
CA LYS A 633 4.28 6.88 10.31
C LYS A 633 5.50 7.74 10.55
N LEU A 634 5.40 9.04 10.29
CA LEU A 634 6.47 10.01 10.52
C LEU A 634 6.17 10.85 11.76
N ASN A 635 7.13 10.98 12.66
CA ASN A 635 7.06 11.90 13.78
C ASN A 635 8.22 12.90 13.70
N LEU A 636 7.88 14.19 13.74
CA LEU A 636 8.84 15.29 13.72
C LEU A 636 8.77 16.03 15.04
N GLN A 637 9.92 16.25 15.67
CA GLN A 637 10.00 17.05 16.89
C GLN A 637 10.98 18.18 16.69
N PHE A 638 10.57 19.37 17.11
CA PHE A 638 11.38 20.58 17.03
C PHE A 638 11.64 21.13 18.41
N ALA A 639 12.79 21.77 18.55
CA ALA A 639 13.18 22.49 19.76
C ALA A 639 13.76 23.84 19.39
N SER A 640 13.59 24.83 20.26
CA SER A 640 14.38 26.05 20.18
C SER A 640 15.75 25.86 20.86
N SER A 641 16.74 26.63 20.44
CA SER A 641 18.10 26.60 21.02
C SER A 641 18.23 27.30 22.36
N ALA A 642 17.20 28.01 22.81
CA ALA A 642 17.23 28.71 24.07
C ALA A 642 17.14 27.73 25.24
N ASP A 643 18.06 27.87 26.19
CA ASP A 643 18.11 27.06 27.40
C ASP A 643 16.80 27.20 28.19
N LEU A 644 16.12 26.08 28.38
CA LEU A 644 14.97 26.02 29.27
C LEU A 644 15.51 25.96 30.70
N THR A 645 15.53 27.10 31.40
CA THR A 645 15.64 27.07 32.86
C THR A 645 14.30 26.59 33.41
N PRO A 646 14.19 25.39 34.00
CA PRO A 646 12.97 25.01 34.68
C PRO A 646 12.67 26.01 35.79
N MET A 647 11.39 26.21 36.07
CA MET A 647 10.95 27.13 37.11
C MET A 647 11.61 26.73 38.43
N ASP A 648 12.45 27.63 38.97
CA ASP A 648 13.04 27.44 40.29
C ASP A 648 11.90 27.52 41.29
N TYR A 649 11.45 26.36 41.78
CA TYR A 649 10.55 26.29 42.92
C TYR A 649 11.37 26.66 44.16
N SER A 650 11.69 27.94 44.32
CA SER A 650 12.04 28.44 45.63
C SER A 650 10.84 28.16 46.54
N ASP A 651 11.02 27.26 47.52
CA ASP A 651 10.00 26.87 48.47
C ASP A 651 9.17 28.09 48.88
N LEU A 652 7.85 28.01 48.72
CA LEU A 652 6.92 28.97 49.28
C LEU A 652 7.33 29.23 50.73
N GLN A 653 7.84 30.43 51.02
CA GLN A 653 8.09 30.84 52.40
C GLN A 653 6.77 30.71 53.15
N THR A 654 6.65 29.67 53.97
CA THR A 654 5.57 29.55 54.94
C THR A 654 5.56 30.84 55.74
N PRO A 655 4.43 31.58 55.79
CA PRO A 655 4.34 32.74 56.65
C PRO A 655 4.62 32.28 58.06
N ALA A 656 5.56 32.92 58.74
CA ALA A 656 5.78 32.70 60.15
C ALA A 656 4.44 32.93 60.88
N ASN A 657 3.92 31.87 61.50
CA ASN A 657 2.74 31.97 62.36
C ASN A 657 3.08 32.90 63.54
N PRO A 658 2.19 33.84 63.92
CA PRO A 658 2.46 34.86 64.94
C PRO A 658 2.73 34.30 66.33
#